data_AF-F0XPI1-F1
#
_entry.id   AF-F0XPI1-F1
#
_cell.length_a   1.000
_cell.length_b   1.000
_cell.length_c   1.000
_cell.angle_alpha   90.00
_cell.angle_beta   90.00
_cell.angle_gamma   90.00
#
_symmetry.space_group_name_H-M   'P 1'
#
loop_
_entity.id
_entity.type
_entity.pdbx_description
1 polymer ?
#
loop_
_entity_poly.entity_id
_entity_poly.type
_entity_poly.pdbx_seq_one_letter_code
_entity_poly.pdbx_strand_id
1 'polypeptide(L)'
;MFLFTSLVGTLLLAARLFSTPVAAAPAATAFAVAARSTSTSTSSYWVANIARNGAPAFGTSGYKVYRNVRDYGAVGDGVTDDTAAINLAISDGNRCGEGCSSSTTAPALVYFPPGTYLVSTPIIQYYYTQLVGDAINPPTLVASASFVGIAVIDSDPYDTTGTNWWVNQNNFFRQVRNFKIDLTKMPVTKGAGIHWQVAQATSLQNIVFNMAQDSSPSNKQVGVFMDNGSGGFMADLTFIGGQYGAFFGNQQFTTRNMTFRNCQTAIYMNWNWAWTLQDISISNCSVGVDMSSGSTSQTVGSVLLVDSVISNTPIGVRTAYSPSTSATNGTLVLDNVDMSSNVPVAVAAYGSNTTVLAGNVKVTSWAQGNIPGTGSSAKTSEAVHGSQTAVTKSASLLNSAGNVFSRNRPQYETVDVGSFVSVKAKGAKGDGVTDDTAALQAVFDSATSDQIVYFDHGAYLVTDTIKVPKNVRVTGEVGQPGESGSAEFSDLLFATAGPQPGAVMIEWNLAGSSAGAAGLWDVHVRIGGAAGTDLQLSECAKNPNVTAAANTKCLGAGLLLHITASASSVYVENAWFWVADHDLEPAADNAQINVFNGRGVLIESAGPVWMIGTAAEHSVLYNYQLSNASNIYMGLIQTETPYFQGNPDSRTPFAVQTALSDPDFSSCTTATCARSWGLRVANSSDVFIYGAGLYSFFDNYDQTCLETESCQENMVSLESSSKVHIFGLNTKASINMVLLDGESVALDSGNRNNFCATLAMVSTES
;
A
#
# COMPACT_ATOMS: atom_id res chain seq x y z
N MET A 1 -27.31 37.20 23.46
CA MET A 1 -28.52 37.77 24.09
C MET A 1 -28.89 36.90 25.28
N PHE A 2 -29.44 37.48 26.35
CA PHE A 2 -29.50 36.96 27.73
C PHE A 2 -30.04 35.53 27.97
N LEU A 3 -29.31 34.79 28.83
CA LEU A 3 -29.70 33.89 29.96
C LEU A 3 -30.74 32.75 29.73
N PHE A 4 -30.59 31.55 30.34
CA PHE A 4 -30.41 31.30 31.78
C PHE A 4 -29.63 30.04 32.18
N THR A 5 -28.98 30.12 33.35
CA THR A 5 -28.44 29.06 34.24
C THR A 5 -29.51 28.59 35.26
N SER A 6 -29.42 27.51 36.04
CA SER A 6 -28.65 26.24 36.13
C SER A 6 -29.20 25.50 37.38
N LEU A 7 -28.69 24.30 37.75
CA LEU A 7 -28.18 23.91 39.11
C LEU A 7 -28.22 22.39 39.37
N VAL A 8 -27.28 21.93 40.20
CA VAL A 8 -26.96 20.53 40.57
C VAL A 8 -27.35 20.24 42.04
N GLY A 9 -27.63 18.97 42.40
CA GLY A 9 -27.11 18.42 43.66
C GLY A 9 -28.04 17.76 44.69
N THR A 10 -27.93 16.43 44.82
CA THR A 10 -27.91 15.61 46.06
C THR A 10 -29.06 15.64 47.10
N LEU A 11 -29.57 14.43 47.45
CA LEU A 11 -29.46 13.91 48.83
C LEU A 11 -29.63 12.37 48.90
N LEU A 12 -29.21 11.76 50.02
CA LEU A 12 -29.12 10.31 50.29
C LEU A 12 -30.01 9.88 51.48
N LEU A 13 -30.28 8.56 51.54
CA LEU A 13 -30.41 7.70 52.74
C LEU A 13 -31.80 7.36 53.34
N ALA A 14 -31.86 6.13 53.88
CA ALA A 14 -32.90 5.46 54.70
C ALA A 14 -34.13 4.89 53.95
N ALA A 15 -34.63 3.66 54.23
CA ALA A 15 -34.24 2.65 55.22
C ALA A 15 -34.46 1.20 54.71
N ARG A 16 -33.74 0.24 55.32
CA ARG A 16 -33.91 -1.21 55.13
C ARG A 16 -35.02 -1.75 56.04
N LEU A 17 -35.70 -2.83 55.64
CA LEU A 17 -35.92 -4.08 56.40
C LEU A 17 -37.05 -4.93 55.79
N PHE A 18 -36.71 -6.10 55.26
CA PHE A 18 -37.31 -7.41 55.62
C PHE A 18 -36.44 -8.51 55.02
N SER A 19 -36.11 -9.53 55.81
CA SER A 19 -35.16 -10.58 55.43
C SER A 19 -35.53 -11.91 56.06
N THR A 20 -35.42 -13.00 55.29
CA THR A 20 -35.00 -14.39 55.63
C THR A 20 -35.53 -15.33 54.52
N PRO A 21 -35.04 -16.58 54.40
CA PRO A 21 -33.83 -16.92 53.66
C PRO A 21 -34.11 -17.93 52.52
N VAL A 22 -33.10 -18.32 51.73
CA VAL A 22 -32.89 -19.71 51.23
C VAL A 22 -31.65 -19.83 50.33
N ALA A 23 -30.96 -20.97 50.48
CA ALA A 23 -29.94 -21.59 49.61
C ALA A 23 -28.76 -20.74 49.08
N ALA A 24 -27.56 -21.07 49.56
CA ALA A 24 -26.32 -20.78 48.85
C ALA A 24 -26.23 -21.62 47.56
N ALA A 25 -25.89 -20.99 46.44
CA ALA A 25 -25.47 -21.69 45.24
C ALA A 25 -24.04 -22.26 45.44
N PRO A 26 -23.73 -23.47 44.91
CA PRO A 26 -22.39 -24.03 45.04
C PRO A 26 -21.36 -23.21 44.26
N ALA A 27 -20.14 -23.14 44.80
CA ALA A 27 -19.03 -22.47 44.14
C ALA A 27 -18.75 -23.11 42.76
N ALA A 28 -18.44 -22.28 41.76
CA ALA A 28 -18.06 -22.74 40.44
C ALA A 28 -16.77 -23.58 40.52
N THR A 29 -16.89 -24.89 40.28
CA THR A 29 -15.73 -25.76 40.09
C THR A 29 -14.96 -25.32 38.87
N ALA A 30 -13.69 -24.95 39.05
CA ALA A 30 -12.78 -24.68 37.95
C ALA A 30 -12.69 -25.91 37.03
N PHE A 31 -13.10 -25.77 35.77
CA PHE A 31 -12.87 -26.80 34.78
C PHE A 31 -11.37 -26.87 34.49
N ALA A 32 -10.74 -27.96 34.90
CA ALA A 32 -9.39 -28.27 34.46
C ALA A 32 -9.39 -28.45 32.94
N VAL A 33 -8.73 -27.54 32.23
CA VAL A 33 -8.49 -27.69 30.79
C VAL A 33 -7.54 -28.87 30.61
N ALA A 34 -8.10 -30.02 30.25
CA ALA A 34 -7.31 -31.17 29.85
C ALA A 34 -6.47 -30.79 28.63
N ALA A 35 -5.16 -30.99 28.72
CA ALA A 35 -4.25 -30.75 27.61
C ALA A 35 -4.65 -31.65 26.43
N ARG A 36 -5.32 -31.08 25.42
CA ARG A 36 -5.54 -31.76 24.15
C ARG A 36 -4.18 -32.02 23.51
N SER A 37 -3.98 -33.24 23.02
CA SER A 37 -2.81 -33.57 22.23
C SER A 37 -2.69 -32.60 21.07
N THR A 38 -1.50 -32.02 20.88
CA THR A 38 -1.17 -31.21 19.71
C THR A 38 -1.54 -31.95 18.44
N SER A 39 -2.57 -31.49 17.75
CA SER A 39 -2.90 -31.94 16.39
C SER A 39 -1.66 -31.70 15.54
N THR A 40 -0.99 -32.78 15.11
CA THR A 40 0.10 -32.67 14.14
C THR A 40 -0.39 -31.89 12.93
N SER A 41 0.28 -30.78 12.62
CA SER A 41 -0.05 -29.95 11.45
C SER A 41 -0.15 -30.83 10.20
N THR A 42 -1.27 -30.72 9.49
CA THR A 42 -1.52 -31.49 8.26
C THR A 42 -0.84 -30.88 7.03
N SER A 43 -0.07 -29.80 7.20
CA SER A 43 0.65 -29.11 6.12
C SER A 43 2.14 -29.04 6.39
N SER A 44 2.94 -29.22 5.34
CA SER A 44 4.39 -28.98 5.34
C SER A 44 4.76 -27.51 5.22
N TYR A 45 3.81 -26.59 5.02
CA TYR A 45 4.09 -25.17 4.92
C TYR A 45 4.78 -24.67 6.21
N TRP A 46 5.96 -24.06 6.08
CA TRP A 46 6.81 -23.71 7.22
C TRP A 46 6.11 -22.83 8.25
N VAL A 47 5.20 -21.94 7.82
CA VAL A 47 4.39 -21.09 8.71
C VAL A 47 3.50 -21.91 9.65
N ALA A 48 3.05 -23.11 9.26
CA ALA A 48 2.27 -23.97 10.15
C ALA A 48 3.11 -24.53 11.32
N ASN A 49 4.43 -24.66 11.12
CA ASN A 49 5.30 -25.55 11.90
C ASN A 49 6.46 -24.84 12.61
N ILE A 50 6.84 -23.64 12.20
CA ILE A 50 7.98 -22.91 12.77
C ILE A 50 7.75 -22.54 14.24
N ALA A 51 8.82 -22.61 15.05
CA ALA A 51 8.78 -22.27 16.46
C ALA A 51 8.27 -20.83 16.69
N ARG A 52 7.49 -20.63 17.75
CA ARG A 52 6.80 -19.36 18.03
C ARG A 52 7.42 -18.62 19.20
N ASN A 53 8.51 -17.89 18.91
CA ASN A 53 9.25 -17.06 19.89
C ASN A 53 8.96 -15.55 19.75
N GLY A 54 8.05 -15.17 18.86
CA GLY A 54 7.72 -13.77 18.58
C GLY A 54 6.78 -13.15 19.61
N ALA A 55 7.07 -11.92 20.04
CA ALA A 55 6.28 -11.12 20.98
C ALA A 55 6.50 -9.62 20.70
N PRO A 56 5.46 -8.75 20.83
CA PRO A 56 5.62 -7.32 20.59
C PRO A 56 6.42 -6.69 21.74
N ALA A 57 7.57 -6.09 21.42
CA ALA A 57 8.49 -5.52 22.42
C ALA A 57 7.83 -4.45 23.31
N PHE A 58 7.00 -3.60 22.71
CA PHE A 58 6.31 -2.49 23.37
C PHE A 58 4.83 -2.79 23.66
N GLY A 59 4.42 -4.05 23.56
CA GLY A 59 3.04 -4.50 23.82
C GLY A 59 2.87 -5.19 25.18
N THR A 60 1.70 -5.80 25.39
CA THR A 60 1.39 -6.52 26.63
C THR A 60 2.26 -7.77 26.79
N SER A 61 2.89 -7.94 27.97
CA SER A 61 3.66 -9.15 28.28
C SER A 61 2.80 -10.42 28.18
N GLY A 62 3.34 -11.46 27.55
CA GLY A 62 2.64 -12.72 27.29
C GLY A 62 1.64 -12.68 26.11
N TYR A 63 1.55 -11.57 25.38
CA TYR A 63 0.74 -11.46 24.17
C TYR A 63 1.22 -12.44 23.07
N LYS A 64 0.28 -13.16 22.47
CA LYS A 64 0.55 -14.11 21.37
C LYS A 64 0.46 -13.38 20.04
N VAL A 65 1.49 -13.41 19.20
CA VAL A 65 1.41 -12.83 17.83
C VAL A 65 0.77 -13.79 16.83
N TYR A 66 1.15 -15.07 16.90
CA TYR A 66 0.62 -16.13 16.04
C TYR A 66 -0.64 -16.76 16.64
N ARG A 67 -1.68 -16.94 15.82
CA ARG A 67 -2.90 -17.69 16.14
C ARG A 67 -3.21 -18.67 15.02
N ASN A 68 -3.42 -19.94 15.31
CA ASN A 68 -4.02 -20.88 14.36
C ASN A 68 -5.52 -20.97 14.67
N VAL A 69 -6.40 -20.74 13.69
CA VAL A 69 -7.86 -20.72 13.92
C VAL A 69 -8.40 -22.02 14.52
N ARG A 70 -7.74 -23.17 14.29
CA ARG A 70 -8.13 -24.45 14.89
C ARG A 70 -7.90 -24.51 16.41
N ASP A 71 -6.93 -23.76 16.93
CA ASP A 71 -6.69 -23.68 18.39
C ASP A 71 -7.83 -22.93 19.11
N TYR A 72 -8.57 -22.09 18.38
CA TYR A 72 -9.75 -21.36 18.85
C TYR A 72 -11.08 -22.08 18.54
N GLY A 73 -11.01 -23.31 18.02
CA GLY A 73 -12.16 -24.20 17.82
C GLY A 73 -12.69 -24.29 16.40
N ALA A 74 -12.07 -23.63 15.41
CA ALA A 74 -12.48 -23.79 14.01
C ALA A 74 -12.21 -25.23 13.54
N VAL A 75 -13.16 -25.82 12.82
CA VAL A 75 -13.07 -27.20 12.33
C VAL A 75 -12.50 -27.23 10.92
N GLY A 76 -13.01 -26.38 10.02
CA GLY A 76 -12.61 -26.36 8.61
C GLY A 76 -13.13 -27.55 7.79
N ASP A 77 -14.34 -28.05 8.11
CA ASP A 77 -15.02 -29.18 7.44
C ASP A 77 -16.05 -28.77 6.36
N GLY A 78 -16.37 -27.47 6.25
CA GLY A 78 -17.35 -26.89 5.33
C GLY A 78 -18.81 -27.02 5.78
N VAL A 79 -19.05 -27.47 7.01
CA VAL A 79 -20.36 -27.78 7.61
C VAL A 79 -20.55 -27.07 8.94
N THR A 80 -19.53 -27.11 9.80
CA THR A 80 -19.47 -26.37 11.07
C THR A 80 -19.28 -24.89 10.78
N ASP A 81 -20.07 -24.02 11.41
CA ASP A 81 -19.89 -22.57 11.31
C ASP A 81 -18.68 -22.14 12.15
N ASP A 82 -17.61 -21.77 11.45
CA ASP A 82 -16.32 -21.43 12.04
C ASP A 82 -16.18 -19.92 12.34
N THR A 83 -17.20 -19.10 12.03
CA THR A 83 -17.13 -17.63 12.12
C THR A 83 -16.69 -17.14 13.51
N ALA A 84 -17.29 -17.72 14.56
CA ALA A 84 -17.00 -17.33 15.93
C ALA A 84 -15.57 -17.69 16.36
N ALA A 85 -15.06 -18.86 15.94
CA ALA A 85 -13.71 -19.30 16.25
C ALA A 85 -12.65 -18.47 15.50
N ILE A 86 -12.92 -18.11 14.25
CA ILE A 86 -12.05 -17.24 13.45
C ILE A 86 -11.99 -15.83 14.05
N ASN A 87 -13.15 -15.22 14.35
CA ASN A 87 -13.19 -13.88 14.96
C ASN A 87 -12.60 -13.87 16.39
N LEU A 88 -12.68 -14.97 17.14
CA LEU A 88 -11.98 -15.11 18.41
C LEU A 88 -10.45 -15.17 18.22
N ALA A 89 -9.96 -15.92 17.23
CA ALA A 89 -8.53 -15.97 16.90
C ALA A 89 -7.97 -14.61 16.46
N ILE A 90 -8.80 -13.77 15.83
CA ILE A 90 -8.43 -12.41 15.42
C ILE A 90 -8.45 -11.44 16.61
N SER A 91 -9.41 -11.55 17.53
CA SER A 91 -9.61 -10.59 18.62
C SER A 91 -8.84 -10.91 19.93
N ASP A 92 -8.35 -12.15 20.12
CA ASP A 92 -7.61 -12.55 21.34
C ASP A 92 -6.41 -11.64 21.62
N GLY A 93 -6.25 -11.26 22.89
CA GLY A 93 -5.16 -10.40 23.36
C GLY A 93 -5.49 -8.90 23.51
N ASN A 94 -6.77 -8.51 23.59
CA ASN A 94 -7.21 -7.11 23.77
C ASN A 94 -6.63 -6.16 22.71
N ARG A 95 -6.99 -6.43 21.45
CA ARG A 95 -6.45 -5.75 20.27
C ARG A 95 -7.25 -4.52 19.88
N CYS A 96 -6.69 -3.72 18.98
CA CYS A 96 -7.33 -2.55 18.39
C CYS A 96 -8.52 -2.96 17.50
N GLY A 97 -9.73 -2.78 18.03
CA GLY A 97 -11.03 -2.99 17.38
C GLY A 97 -11.86 -1.71 17.41
N GLU A 98 -13.19 -1.84 17.54
CA GLU A 98 -14.11 -0.71 17.71
C GLU A 98 -13.65 0.29 18.78
N GLY A 99 -13.65 1.59 18.45
CA GLY A 99 -13.23 2.67 19.36
C GLY A 99 -11.71 2.78 19.58
N CYS A 100 -10.89 2.03 18.85
CA CYS A 100 -9.44 2.19 18.81
C CYS A 100 -9.01 2.76 17.45
N SER A 101 -8.41 3.95 17.46
CA SER A 101 -8.01 4.74 16.28
C SER A 101 -6.97 4.04 15.39
N SER A 102 -5.93 3.48 16.01
CA SER A 102 -4.80 2.78 15.39
C SER A 102 -3.95 2.11 16.49
N SER A 103 -3.09 1.14 16.16
CA SER A 103 -2.11 0.58 17.11
C SER A 103 -1.01 -0.20 16.39
N THR A 104 0.23 -0.08 16.87
CA THR A 104 1.37 -0.89 16.37
C THR A 104 1.81 -1.98 17.35
N THR A 105 1.29 -1.96 18.57
CA THR A 105 1.67 -2.80 19.71
C THR A 105 0.86 -4.09 19.86
N ALA A 106 -0.24 -4.26 19.09
CA ALA A 106 -1.12 -5.43 19.10
C ALA A 106 -1.23 -6.16 17.73
N PRO A 107 -0.12 -6.60 17.11
CA PRO A 107 -0.13 -7.24 15.78
C PRO A 107 -0.68 -8.68 15.80
N ALA A 108 -1.18 -9.17 14.67
CA ALA A 108 -1.60 -10.56 14.53
C ALA A 108 -1.25 -11.21 13.20
N LEU A 109 -0.71 -12.42 13.26
CA LEU A 109 -0.72 -13.39 12.16
C LEU A 109 -1.73 -14.48 12.51
N VAL A 110 -2.88 -14.45 11.85
CA VAL A 110 -3.95 -15.43 12.00
C VAL A 110 -3.87 -16.42 10.85
N TYR A 111 -3.42 -17.63 11.19
CA TYR A 111 -3.15 -18.70 10.25
C TYR A 111 -4.34 -19.65 10.10
N PHE A 112 -4.64 -20.01 8.84
CA PHE A 112 -5.71 -20.91 8.46
C PHE A 112 -5.10 -22.17 7.81
N PRO A 113 -5.06 -23.31 8.53
CA PRO A 113 -4.65 -24.59 7.96
C PRO A 113 -5.55 -25.01 6.78
N PRO A 114 -5.10 -25.96 5.93
CA PRO A 114 -5.91 -26.49 4.84
C PRO A 114 -7.26 -27.03 5.35
N GLY A 115 -8.34 -26.58 4.71
CA GLY A 115 -9.71 -26.88 5.09
C GLY A 115 -10.73 -25.97 4.39
N THR A 116 -12.00 -26.20 4.69
CA THR A 116 -13.14 -25.42 4.20
C THR A 116 -13.86 -24.81 5.40
N TYR A 117 -13.77 -23.50 5.60
CA TYR A 117 -14.35 -22.82 6.76
C TYR A 117 -15.68 -22.20 6.32
N LEU A 118 -16.79 -22.71 6.85
CA LEU A 118 -18.11 -22.14 6.60
C LEU A 118 -18.29 -20.93 7.51
N VAL A 119 -18.73 -19.80 6.95
CA VAL A 119 -19.01 -18.58 7.73
C VAL A 119 -20.39 -18.00 7.43
N SER A 120 -21.00 -17.34 8.41
CA SER A 120 -22.36 -16.75 8.30
C SER A 120 -22.44 -15.25 8.58
N THR A 121 -21.42 -14.66 9.18
CA THR A 121 -21.23 -13.21 9.33
C THR A 121 -19.78 -12.84 9.01
N PRO A 122 -19.42 -11.55 8.86
CA PRO A 122 -18.07 -11.15 8.46
C PRO A 122 -16.97 -11.66 9.39
N ILE A 123 -15.86 -12.05 8.79
CA ILE A 123 -14.56 -12.14 9.46
C ILE A 123 -14.04 -10.71 9.61
N ILE A 124 -14.10 -10.17 10.82
CA ILE A 124 -13.69 -8.80 11.09
C ILE A 124 -12.17 -8.78 11.26
N GLN A 125 -11.46 -8.25 10.27
CA GLN A 125 -10.01 -8.07 10.34
C GLN A 125 -9.71 -6.85 11.20
N TYR A 126 -9.25 -7.07 12.44
CA TYR A 126 -8.81 -6.00 13.35
C TYR A 126 -7.59 -5.25 12.79
N TYR A 127 -7.27 -4.07 13.31
CA TYR A 127 -6.08 -3.29 12.91
C TYR A 127 -4.79 -4.13 13.01
N TYR A 128 -3.79 -3.89 12.16
CA TYR A 128 -2.50 -4.59 12.18
C TYR A 128 -2.60 -6.14 12.09
N THR A 129 -3.50 -6.67 11.24
CA THR A 129 -3.77 -8.11 11.11
C THR A 129 -3.40 -8.66 9.73
N GLN A 130 -2.62 -9.74 9.73
CA GLN A 130 -2.41 -10.62 8.58
C GLN A 130 -3.32 -11.85 8.71
N LEU A 131 -4.22 -12.05 7.74
CA LEU A 131 -4.93 -13.32 7.55
C LEU A 131 -4.15 -14.16 6.55
N VAL A 132 -3.60 -15.29 6.99
CA VAL A 132 -2.66 -16.10 6.21
C VAL A 132 -3.21 -17.51 6.07
N GLY A 133 -3.74 -17.83 4.89
CA GLY A 133 -4.01 -19.22 4.52
C GLY A 133 -2.73 -20.01 4.25
N ASP A 134 -2.85 -21.33 4.30
CA ASP A 134 -1.81 -22.24 3.86
C ASP A 134 -1.46 -22.02 2.38
N ALA A 135 -0.19 -21.74 2.08
CA ALA A 135 0.23 -21.43 0.71
C ALA A 135 0.28 -22.65 -0.21
N ILE A 136 0.46 -23.86 0.34
CA ILE A 136 0.56 -25.11 -0.43
C ILE A 136 -0.84 -25.60 -0.82
N ASN A 137 -1.79 -25.53 0.11
CA ASN A 137 -3.19 -25.93 -0.08
C ASN A 137 -4.14 -24.82 0.42
N PRO A 138 -4.32 -23.72 -0.36
CA PRO A 138 -5.14 -22.57 0.02
C PRO A 138 -6.52 -22.96 0.57
N PRO A 139 -6.82 -22.65 1.86
CA PRO A 139 -8.11 -22.94 2.46
C PRO A 139 -9.25 -22.16 1.78
N THR A 140 -10.46 -22.71 1.89
CA THR A 140 -11.66 -22.09 1.33
C THR A 140 -12.50 -21.45 2.43
N LEU A 141 -12.77 -20.16 2.33
CA LEU A 141 -13.80 -19.46 3.11
C LEU A 141 -15.10 -19.54 2.31
N VAL A 142 -16.11 -20.22 2.85
CA VAL A 142 -17.40 -20.41 2.18
C VAL A 142 -18.47 -19.59 2.89
N ALA A 143 -19.04 -18.62 2.19
CA ALA A 143 -20.20 -17.90 2.70
C ALA A 143 -21.41 -18.86 2.76
N SER A 144 -22.09 -18.92 3.90
CA SER A 144 -23.31 -19.71 4.03
C SER A 144 -24.44 -19.11 3.19
N ALA A 145 -25.43 -19.93 2.81
CA ALA A 145 -26.58 -19.43 2.04
C ALA A 145 -27.38 -18.34 2.78
N SER A 146 -27.30 -18.34 4.11
CA SER A 146 -27.90 -17.34 5.00
C SER A 146 -26.95 -16.22 5.42
N PHE A 147 -25.77 -16.07 4.79
CA PHE A 147 -24.77 -15.07 5.19
C PHE A 147 -25.35 -13.65 5.25
N VAL A 148 -25.05 -12.91 6.33
CA VAL A 148 -25.44 -11.51 6.56
C VAL A 148 -24.22 -10.71 6.99
N GLY A 149 -23.91 -9.66 6.24
CA GLY A 149 -22.76 -8.78 6.46
C GLY A 149 -22.38 -8.04 5.17
N ILE A 150 -21.44 -7.10 5.27
CA ILE A 150 -20.94 -6.34 4.12
C ILE A 150 -20.16 -7.22 3.14
N ALA A 151 -19.27 -8.07 3.66
CA ALA A 151 -18.44 -9.01 2.91
C ALA A 151 -17.99 -10.19 3.81
N VAL A 152 -17.44 -11.26 3.20
CA VAL A 152 -16.90 -12.42 3.94
C VAL A 152 -15.72 -12.03 4.85
N ILE A 153 -14.83 -11.17 4.38
CA ILE A 153 -13.81 -10.49 5.20
C ILE A 153 -14.10 -8.99 5.18
N ASP A 154 -14.03 -8.35 6.34
CA ASP A 154 -14.25 -6.92 6.51
C ASP A 154 -13.00 -6.27 7.12
N SER A 155 -12.35 -5.37 6.38
CA SER A 155 -11.16 -4.64 6.84
C SER A 155 -11.45 -3.36 7.60
N ASP A 156 -12.70 -2.86 7.57
CA ASP A 156 -13.10 -1.62 8.24
C ASP A 156 -14.62 -1.59 8.48
N PRO A 157 -15.11 -2.21 9.56
CA PRO A 157 -16.54 -2.30 9.80
C PRO A 157 -17.20 -0.93 10.00
N TYR A 158 -18.41 -0.81 9.49
CA TYR A 158 -19.33 0.28 9.82
C TYR A 158 -20.12 -0.05 11.08
N ASP A 159 -20.17 0.91 12.01
CA ASP A 159 -21.05 0.86 13.18
C ASP A 159 -22.52 1.13 12.79
N THR A 160 -23.42 1.11 13.78
CA THR A 160 -24.86 1.36 13.55
C THR A 160 -25.22 2.80 13.16
N THR A 161 -24.28 3.74 13.22
CA THR A 161 -24.45 5.14 12.78
C THR A 161 -23.91 5.38 11.36
N GLY A 162 -23.15 4.43 10.80
CA GLY A 162 -22.43 4.57 9.53
C GLY A 162 -21.03 5.17 9.70
N THR A 163 -20.47 5.11 10.90
CA THR A 163 -19.08 5.48 11.19
C THR A 163 -18.19 4.24 11.13
N ASN A 164 -17.05 4.35 10.46
CA ASN A 164 -16.05 3.29 10.39
C ASN A 164 -15.34 3.06 11.74
N TRP A 165 -14.83 1.84 11.96
CA TRP A 165 -13.98 1.54 13.11
C TRP A 165 -12.64 2.28 13.03
N TRP A 166 -12.09 2.45 11.83
CA TRP A 166 -10.86 3.21 11.59
C TRP A 166 -11.10 4.34 10.59
N VAL A 167 -10.21 5.34 10.59
CA VAL A 167 -10.16 6.30 9.49
C VAL A 167 -9.56 5.57 8.29
N ASN A 168 -10.27 5.49 7.17
CA ASN A 168 -9.86 4.69 6.01
C ASN A 168 -8.46 5.04 5.46
N GLN A 169 -8.06 6.32 5.54
CA GLN A 169 -6.71 6.78 5.16
C GLN A 169 -5.63 6.37 6.17
N ASN A 170 -6.00 5.98 7.39
CA ASN A 170 -5.09 5.53 8.44
C ASN A 170 -5.14 4.00 8.64
N ASN A 171 -5.86 3.27 7.79
CA ASN A 171 -6.13 1.84 7.96
C ASN A 171 -5.01 0.95 7.39
N PHE A 172 -3.82 1.08 7.99
CA PHE A 172 -2.54 0.52 7.54
C PHE A 172 -2.28 -0.95 7.96
N PHE A 173 -1.18 -1.52 7.45
CA PHE A 173 -0.51 -2.75 7.95
C PHE A 173 -1.39 -4.02 7.96
N ARG A 174 -1.96 -4.38 6.81
CA ARG A 174 -2.91 -5.50 6.65
C ARG A 174 -2.51 -6.45 5.53
N GLN A 175 -2.71 -7.74 5.74
CA GLN A 175 -2.59 -8.74 4.67
C GLN A 175 -3.79 -9.67 4.66
N VAL A 176 -4.23 -10.07 3.47
CA VAL A 176 -5.02 -11.29 3.28
C VAL A 176 -4.36 -12.09 2.16
N ARG A 177 -3.96 -13.33 2.44
CA ARG A 177 -3.27 -14.15 1.45
C ARG A 177 -3.54 -15.64 1.51
N ASN A 178 -3.48 -16.29 0.34
CA ASN A 178 -3.67 -17.74 0.14
C ASN A 178 -5.08 -18.24 0.47
N PHE A 179 -6.11 -17.69 -0.17
CA PHE A 179 -7.50 -18.11 0.07
C PHE A 179 -8.26 -18.43 -1.20
N LYS A 180 -9.28 -19.29 -1.05
CA LYS A 180 -10.42 -19.34 -1.96
C LYS A 180 -11.60 -18.74 -1.20
N ILE A 181 -12.27 -17.74 -1.77
CA ILE A 181 -13.47 -17.13 -1.19
C ILE A 181 -14.65 -17.52 -2.07
N ASP A 182 -15.62 -18.25 -1.52
CA ASP A 182 -16.72 -18.86 -2.25
C ASP A 182 -18.06 -18.25 -1.82
N LEU A 183 -18.67 -17.50 -2.74
CA LEU A 183 -19.99 -16.88 -2.59
C LEU A 183 -21.09 -17.67 -3.29
N THR A 184 -20.79 -18.80 -3.95
CA THR A 184 -21.74 -19.51 -4.82
C THR A 184 -22.94 -20.11 -4.09
N LYS A 185 -22.85 -20.29 -2.76
CA LYS A 185 -23.98 -20.71 -1.92
C LYS A 185 -24.92 -19.55 -1.55
N MET A 186 -24.48 -18.30 -1.63
CA MET A 186 -25.33 -17.12 -1.36
C MET A 186 -26.31 -16.90 -2.52
N PRO A 187 -27.49 -16.30 -2.26
CA PRO A 187 -28.36 -15.79 -3.32
C PRO A 187 -27.59 -14.83 -4.24
N VAL A 188 -27.81 -14.92 -5.55
CA VAL A 188 -27.12 -14.05 -6.53
C VAL A 188 -27.33 -12.55 -6.27
N THR A 189 -28.42 -12.19 -5.59
CA THR A 189 -28.82 -10.81 -5.27
C THR A 189 -28.00 -10.12 -4.20
N LYS A 190 -26.97 -10.76 -3.63
CA LYS A 190 -26.05 -10.15 -2.64
C LYS A 190 -24.74 -10.93 -2.48
N GLY A 191 -23.73 -10.28 -1.90
CA GLY A 191 -22.53 -10.90 -1.35
C GLY A 191 -21.25 -10.27 -1.88
N ALA A 192 -20.31 -9.94 -0.99
CA ALA A 192 -18.96 -9.54 -1.36
C ALA A 192 -17.92 -10.47 -0.72
N GLY A 193 -16.80 -10.69 -1.40
CA GLY A 193 -15.71 -11.52 -0.88
C GLY A 193 -14.92 -10.79 0.20
N ILE A 194 -14.38 -9.62 -0.14
CA ILE A 194 -13.65 -8.76 0.80
C ILE A 194 -14.18 -7.33 0.70
N HIS A 195 -14.56 -6.73 1.83
CA HIS A 195 -14.63 -5.29 1.99
C HIS A 195 -13.21 -4.82 2.31
N TRP A 196 -12.57 -4.14 1.35
CA TRP A 196 -11.14 -3.81 1.39
C TRP A 196 -10.91 -2.30 1.40
N GLN A 197 -11.54 -1.63 2.36
CA GLN A 197 -11.33 -0.23 2.66
C GLN A 197 -10.06 -0.11 3.52
N VAL A 198 -8.95 0.32 2.89
CA VAL A 198 -7.59 0.26 3.47
C VAL A 198 -6.69 1.39 2.97
N ALA A 199 -5.55 1.56 3.65
CA ALA A 199 -4.50 2.52 3.32
C ALA A 199 -3.18 1.85 2.86
N GLN A 200 -2.04 2.55 2.98
CA GLN A 200 -0.69 2.09 2.65
C GLN A 200 -0.24 0.87 3.50
N ALA A 201 0.83 0.19 3.04
CA ALA A 201 1.34 -1.04 3.64
C ALA A 201 0.27 -2.14 3.81
N THR A 202 -0.60 -2.28 2.81
CA THR A 202 -1.62 -3.34 2.76
C THR A 202 -1.51 -4.15 1.48
N SER A 203 -1.77 -5.46 1.56
CA SER A 203 -1.72 -6.35 0.40
C SER A 203 -2.78 -7.45 0.39
N LEU A 204 -3.31 -7.72 -0.82
CA LEU A 204 -4.02 -8.94 -1.17
C LEU A 204 -3.11 -9.79 -2.09
N GLN A 205 -2.91 -11.07 -1.76
CA GLN A 205 -2.07 -11.98 -2.55
C GLN A 205 -2.67 -13.39 -2.66
N ASN A 206 -2.65 -13.99 -3.85
CA ASN A 206 -3.02 -15.40 -4.08
C ASN A 206 -4.43 -15.72 -3.55
N ILE A 207 -5.44 -15.03 -4.11
CA ILE A 207 -6.86 -15.20 -3.72
C ILE A 207 -7.71 -15.55 -4.95
N VAL A 208 -8.52 -16.60 -4.83
CA VAL A 208 -9.51 -16.99 -5.84
C VAL A 208 -10.92 -16.70 -5.35
N PHE A 209 -11.63 -15.79 -6.01
CA PHE A 209 -13.01 -15.42 -5.75
C PHE A 209 -13.95 -16.23 -6.66
N ASN A 210 -14.69 -17.17 -6.08
CA ASN A 210 -15.70 -17.97 -6.77
C ASN A 210 -17.08 -17.37 -6.52
N MET A 211 -17.74 -16.94 -7.59
CA MET A 211 -19.05 -16.28 -7.56
C MET A 211 -20.02 -16.94 -8.55
N ALA A 212 -21.30 -16.67 -8.37
CA ALA A 212 -22.33 -17.09 -9.29
C ALA A 212 -22.10 -16.48 -10.68
N GLN A 213 -22.07 -17.32 -11.71
CA GLN A 213 -21.92 -16.93 -13.12
C GLN A 213 -23.28 -16.62 -13.78
N ASP A 214 -24.23 -16.08 -12.99
CA ASP A 214 -25.50 -15.60 -13.51
C ASP A 214 -25.29 -14.28 -14.27
N SER A 215 -25.67 -14.27 -15.55
CA SER A 215 -25.62 -13.09 -16.42
C SER A 215 -26.82 -12.16 -16.27
N SER A 216 -27.80 -12.50 -15.41
CA SER A 216 -28.95 -11.65 -15.15
C SER A 216 -28.57 -10.36 -14.37
N PRO A 217 -29.27 -9.23 -14.58
CA PRO A 217 -29.06 -8.02 -13.79
C PRO A 217 -29.32 -8.18 -12.28
N SER A 218 -29.94 -9.29 -11.87
CA SER A 218 -30.18 -9.64 -10.46
C SER A 218 -28.91 -10.11 -9.75
N ASN A 219 -27.86 -10.50 -10.47
CA ASN A 219 -26.56 -10.78 -9.86
C ASN A 219 -25.98 -9.49 -9.27
N LYS A 220 -25.54 -9.56 -8.02
CA LYS A 220 -24.97 -8.49 -7.19
C LYS A 220 -23.75 -9.01 -6.41
N GLN A 221 -23.20 -10.17 -6.82
CA GLN A 221 -21.99 -10.71 -6.20
C GLN A 221 -20.76 -9.95 -6.67
N VAL A 222 -19.86 -9.66 -5.74
CA VAL A 222 -18.64 -8.88 -5.95
C VAL A 222 -17.44 -9.61 -5.32
N GLY A 223 -16.30 -9.66 -6.00
CA GLY A 223 -15.08 -10.26 -5.42
C GLY A 223 -14.48 -9.36 -4.34
N VAL A 224 -13.96 -8.21 -4.75
CA VAL A 224 -13.52 -7.13 -3.84
C VAL A 224 -14.49 -5.95 -3.94
N PHE A 225 -15.04 -5.53 -2.82
CA PHE A 225 -15.78 -4.29 -2.66
C PHE A 225 -14.90 -3.29 -1.90
N MET A 226 -14.59 -2.17 -2.53
CA MET A 226 -13.83 -1.07 -1.95
C MET A 226 -14.51 0.23 -2.36
N ASP A 227 -14.91 1.00 -1.36
CA ASP A 227 -15.66 2.25 -1.51
C ASP A 227 -14.78 3.50 -1.32
N ASN A 228 -13.72 3.44 -0.52
CA ASN A 228 -12.69 4.47 -0.36
C ASN A 228 -11.36 3.90 0.23
N GLY A 229 -10.42 4.79 0.58
CA GLY A 229 -9.10 4.50 1.17
C GLY A 229 -7.95 5.32 0.55
N SER A 230 -6.71 5.10 1.03
CA SER A 230 -5.45 5.63 0.44
C SER A 230 -4.45 4.50 0.16
N GLY A 231 -4.74 3.75 -0.89
CA GLY A 231 -4.33 2.37 -1.04
C GLY A 231 -2.90 2.10 -1.51
N GLY A 232 -2.55 0.82 -1.37
CA GLY A 232 -1.25 0.24 -1.70
C GLY A 232 -1.32 -0.78 -2.83
N PHE A 233 -1.29 -2.08 -2.51
CA PHE A 233 -0.91 -3.13 -3.47
C PHE A 233 -1.83 -4.36 -3.53
N MET A 234 -2.03 -4.94 -4.73
CA MET A 234 -2.61 -6.29 -4.89
C MET A 234 -1.90 -7.09 -5.98
N ALA A 235 -1.72 -8.40 -5.77
CA ALA A 235 -1.21 -9.33 -6.76
C ALA A 235 -1.90 -10.70 -6.73
N ASP A 236 -1.75 -11.49 -7.80
CA ASP A 236 -2.15 -12.90 -7.87
C ASP A 236 -3.63 -13.15 -7.54
N LEU A 237 -4.53 -12.30 -8.04
CA LEU A 237 -5.97 -12.43 -7.77
C LEU A 237 -6.70 -13.08 -8.96
N THR A 238 -7.61 -14.02 -8.69
CA THR A 238 -8.45 -14.65 -9.72
C THR A 238 -9.93 -14.50 -9.38
N PHE A 239 -10.70 -13.93 -10.29
CA PHE A 239 -12.14 -13.67 -10.13
C PHE A 239 -12.93 -14.50 -11.15
N ILE A 240 -13.92 -15.24 -10.67
CA ILE A 240 -14.74 -16.15 -11.49
C ILE A 240 -16.22 -15.88 -11.24
N GLY A 241 -16.91 -15.30 -12.23
CA GLY A 241 -18.33 -14.93 -12.13
C GLY A 241 -18.58 -13.56 -11.50
N GLY A 242 -19.78 -13.37 -10.96
CA GLY A 242 -20.20 -12.15 -10.26
C GLY A 242 -20.69 -11.03 -11.19
N GLN A 243 -21.36 -10.03 -10.59
CA GLN A 243 -21.64 -8.76 -11.26
C GLN A 243 -20.32 -8.02 -11.53
N TYR A 244 -19.49 -7.93 -10.48
CA TYR A 244 -18.19 -7.29 -10.53
C TYR A 244 -17.11 -8.26 -10.06
N GLY A 245 -16.03 -8.42 -10.82
CA GLY A 245 -14.82 -9.03 -10.28
C GLY A 245 -14.31 -8.20 -9.10
N ALA A 246 -14.10 -6.91 -9.35
CA ALA A 246 -13.87 -5.91 -8.32
C ALA A 246 -14.68 -4.63 -8.56
N PHE A 247 -15.14 -4.03 -7.46
CA PHE A 247 -15.66 -2.67 -7.38
C PHE A 247 -14.65 -1.85 -6.59
N PHE A 248 -14.06 -0.83 -7.21
CA PHE A 248 -12.92 -0.08 -6.68
C PHE A 248 -13.21 1.41 -6.55
N GLY A 249 -12.99 1.96 -5.36
CA GLY A 249 -13.01 3.39 -5.05
C GLY A 249 -11.88 3.72 -4.09
N ASN A 250 -10.89 4.51 -4.50
CA ASN A 250 -9.71 4.79 -3.66
C ASN A 250 -8.90 5.98 -4.20
N GLN A 251 -8.16 6.71 -3.36
CA GLN A 251 -7.22 7.74 -3.84
C GLN A 251 -6.26 7.19 -4.90
N GLN A 252 -5.54 6.12 -4.55
CA GLN A 252 -4.64 5.42 -5.46
C GLN A 252 -4.47 3.94 -5.15
N PHE A 253 -4.09 3.14 -6.15
CA PHE A 253 -3.68 1.74 -5.96
C PHE A 253 -2.79 1.25 -7.11
N THR A 254 -1.91 0.30 -6.81
CA THR A 254 -1.27 -0.58 -7.82
C THR A 254 -1.85 -1.97 -7.72
N THR A 255 -2.38 -2.51 -8.82
CA THR A 255 -2.81 -3.91 -8.84
C THR A 255 -2.28 -4.62 -10.08
N ARG A 256 -1.74 -5.83 -9.90
CA ARG A 256 -1.12 -6.58 -11.00
C ARG A 256 -1.35 -8.10 -10.96
N ASN A 257 -1.06 -8.79 -12.07
CA ASN A 257 -1.30 -10.23 -12.23
C ASN A 257 -2.70 -10.64 -11.73
N MET A 258 -3.74 -10.03 -12.30
CA MET A 258 -5.13 -10.32 -11.94
C MET A 258 -5.88 -10.94 -13.11
N THR A 259 -6.54 -12.06 -12.85
CA THR A 259 -7.33 -12.82 -13.84
C THR A 259 -8.82 -12.68 -13.57
N PHE A 260 -9.59 -12.26 -14.57
CA PHE A 260 -11.05 -12.14 -14.51
C PHE A 260 -11.69 -13.03 -15.56
N ARG A 261 -12.66 -13.85 -15.14
CA ARG A 261 -13.33 -14.85 -15.99
C ARG A 261 -14.84 -14.82 -15.77
N ASN A 262 -15.59 -14.66 -16.84
CA ASN A 262 -17.06 -14.79 -16.85
C ASN A 262 -17.78 -13.79 -15.91
N CYS A 263 -17.15 -12.66 -15.57
CA CYS A 263 -17.75 -11.57 -14.80
C CYS A 263 -18.68 -10.75 -15.71
N GLN A 264 -19.75 -10.12 -15.19
CA GLN A 264 -20.50 -9.17 -16.01
C GLN A 264 -19.65 -7.94 -16.36
N THR A 265 -18.95 -7.38 -15.37
CA THR A 265 -17.86 -6.43 -15.57
C THR A 265 -16.67 -6.88 -14.75
N ALA A 266 -15.47 -6.98 -15.34
CA ALA A 266 -14.30 -7.46 -14.62
C ALA A 266 -13.88 -6.45 -13.53
N ILE A 267 -13.69 -5.19 -13.90
CA ILE A 267 -13.32 -4.10 -12.99
C ILE A 267 -14.32 -2.96 -13.16
N TYR A 268 -15.02 -2.60 -12.09
CA TYR A 268 -15.82 -1.38 -12.01
C TYR A 268 -15.06 -0.35 -11.18
N MET A 269 -14.51 0.67 -11.84
CA MET A 269 -13.81 1.78 -11.21
C MET A 269 -14.84 2.86 -10.84
N ASN A 270 -15.22 2.91 -9.57
CA ASN A 270 -16.24 3.80 -9.03
C ASN A 270 -15.71 5.23 -8.86
N TRP A 271 -14.51 5.40 -8.30
CA TRP A 271 -13.81 6.68 -8.24
C TRP A 271 -12.31 6.46 -7.99
N ASN A 272 -11.46 7.37 -8.43
CA ASN A 272 -10.07 7.42 -7.98
C ASN A 272 -9.43 8.79 -8.21
N TRP A 273 -8.18 8.97 -7.78
CA TRP A 273 -7.28 9.96 -8.39
C TRP A 273 -6.37 9.28 -9.42
N ALA A 274 -5.74 8.16 -9.05
CA ALA A 274 -4.88 7.38 -9.94
C ALA A 274 -5.03 5.86 -9.73
N TRP A 275 -4.85 5.04 -10.77
CA TRP A 275 -4.75 3.59 -10.59
C TRP A 275 -3.93 2.95 -11.71
N THR A 276 -2.93 2.14 -11.34
CA THR A 276 -2.14 1.37 -12.31
C THR A 276 -2.54 -0.10 -12.27
N LEU A 277 -3.06 -0.56 -13.40
CA LEU A 277 -3.48 -1.94 -13.68
C LEU A 277 -2.43 -2.58 -14.60
N GLN A 278 -1.57 -3.46 -14.09
CA GLN A 278 -0.49 -4.09 -14.86
C GLN A 278 -0.71 -5.60 -14.99
N ASP A 279 -0.43 -6.22 -16.13
CA ASP A 279 -0.52 -7.69 -16.29
C ASP A 279 -1.93 -8.23 -15.92
N ILE A 280 -2.97 -7.61 -16.48
CA ILE A 280 -4.37 -7.98 -16.25
C ILE A 280 -4.86 -8.90 -17.36
N SER A 281 -5.45 -10.04 -17.00
CA SER A 281 -6.04 -11.00 -17.93
C SER A 281 -7.57 -11.03 -17.78
N ILE A 282 -8.29 -10.53 -18.77
CA ILE A 282 -9.76 -10.53 -18.80
C ILE A 282 -10.26 -11.46 -19.91
N SER A 283 -11.20 -12.35 -19.58
CA SER A 283 -11.82 -13.23 -20.57
C SER A 283 -13.31 -13.44 -20.32
N ASN A 284 -14.07 -13.51 -21.42
CA ASN A 284 -15.51 -13.82 -21.44
C ASN A 284 -16.37 -12.90 -20.56
N CYS A 285 -15.97 -11.63 -20.40
CA CYS A 285 -16.74 -10.66 -19.60
C CYS A 285 -17.67 -9.83 -20.52
N SER A 286 -18.70 -9.16 -19.99
CA SER A 286 -19.49 -8.24 -20.83
C SER A 286 -18.78 -6.90 -21.04
N VAL A 287 -18.01 -6.46 -20.03
CA VAL A 287 -17.12 -5.30 -20.04
C VAL A 287 -15.83 -5.67 -19.32
N GLY A 288 -14.68 -5.22 -19.82
CA GLY A 288 -13.41 -5.33 -19.09
C GLY A 288 -13.35 -4.33 -17.94
N VAL A 289 -12.94 -3.10 -18.23
CA VAL A 289 -12.87 -1.99 -17.27
C VAL A 289 -14.01 -1.01 -17.54
N ASP A 290 -14.91 -0.79 -16.58
CA ASP A 290 -15.83 0.34 -16.62
C ASP A 290 -15.32 1.44 -15.70
N MET A 291 -14.92 2.56 -16.30
CA MET A 291 -14.42 3.77 -15.61
C MET A 291 -15.32 4.98 -15.87
N SER A 292 -16.59 4.75 -16.23
CA SER A 292 -17.55 5.80 -16.61
C SER A 292 -18.39 6.34 -15.45
N SER A 293 -18.06 5.98 -14.20
CA SER A 293 -18.79 6.43 -13.01
C SER A 293 -18.79 7.96 -12.89
N GLY A 294 -19.89 8.52 -12.41
CA GLY A 294 -20.17 9.96 -12.41
C GLY A 294 -20.69 10.53 -13.75
N SER A 295 -20.59 9.80 -14.87
CA SER A 295 -21.07 10.23 -16.20
C SER A 295 -20.52 11.59 -16.62
N THR A 296 -21.32 12.67 -16.65
CA THR A 296 -20.86 14.03 -16.98
C THR A 296 -19.99 14.66 -15.90
N SER A 297 -20.03 14.13 -14.68
CA SER A 297 -19.19 14.55 -13.55
C SER A 297 -18.31 13.38 -13.13
N GLN A 298 -17.44 12.93 -14.03
CA GLN A 298 -16.65 11.70 -13.85
C GLN A 298 -15.91 11.69 -12.50
N THR A 299 -16.15 10.63 -11.72
CA THR A 299 -15.56 10.42 -10.41
C THR A 299 -14.23 9.68 -10.48
N VAL A 300 -13.93 9.03 -11.60
CA VAL A 300 -12.60 8.43 -11.87
C VAL A 300 -11.64 9.52 -12.36
N GLY A 301 -10.49 9.64 -11.71
CA GLY A 301 -9.44 10.60 -12.05
C GLY A 301 -8.60 10.10 -13.21
N SER A 302 -7.88 9.00 -13.01
CA SER A 302 -7.05 8.37 -14.04
C SER A 302 -6.90 6.86 -13.86
N VAL A 303 -6.78 6.14 -14.99
CA VAL A 303 -6.51 4.70 -15.04
C VAL A 303 -5.41 4.43 -16.07
N LEU A 304 -4.44 3.61 -15.71
CA LEU A 304 -3.45 3.06 -16.64
C LEU A 304 -3.66 1.55 -16.75
N LEU A 305 -3.74 1.04 -17.97
CA LEU A 305 -3.79 -0.40 -18.25
C LEU A 305 -2.56 -0.78 -19.07
N VAL A 306 -1.68 -1.58 -18.46
CA VAL A 306 -0.33 -1.87 -18.94
C VAL A 306 -0.13 -3.39 -19.09
N ASP A 307 0.55 -3.83 -20.15
CA ASP A 307 0.97 -5.23 -20.34
C ASP A 307 -0.15 -6.27 -20.24
N SER A 308 -1.37 -5.89 -20.60
CA SER A 308 -2.60 -6.62 -20.27
C SER A 308 -3.24 -7.31 -21.48
N VAL A 309 -4.12 -8.29 -21.25
CA VAL A 309 -4.84 -9.04 -22.29
C VAL A 309 -6.34 -9.03 -21.99
N ILE A 310 -7.15 -8.59 -22.94
CA ILE A 310 -8.61 -8.69 -22.90
C ILE A 310 -9.07 -9.55 -24.08
N SER A 311 -9.93 -10.53 -23.80
CA SER A 311 -10.41 -11.49 -24.81
C SER A 311 -11.89 -11.84 -24.64
N ASN A 312 -12.57 -12.20 -25.74
CA ASN A 312 -13.98 -12.60 -25.76
C ASN A 312 -14.91 -11.65 -24.98
N THR A 313 -14.62 -10.35 -25.01
CA THR A 313 -15.23 -9.35 -24.14
C THR A 313 -15.70 -8.20 -25.03
N PRO A 314 -17.02 -7.97 -25.22
CA PRO A 314 -17.53 -7.04 -26.23
C PRO A 314 -16.98 -5.61 -26.15
N ILE A 315 -16.70 -5.12 -24.94
CA ILE A 315 -16.13 -3.79 -24.67
C ILE A 315 -14.92 -3.95 -23.75
N GLY A 316 -13.73 -3.59 -24.23
CA GLY A 316 -12.49 -3.61 -23.45
C GLY A 316 -12.54 -2.62 -22.28
N VAL A 317 -12.65 -1.32 -22.59
CA VAL A 317 -12.81 -0.24 -21.62
C VAL A 317 -14.05 0.61 -21.95
N ARG A 318 -14.83 1.00 -20.95
CA ARG A 318 -15.89 2.01 -21.08
C ARG A 318 -15.53 3.27 -20.31
N THR A 319 -15.61 4.43 -20.96
CA THR A 319 -15.25 5.74 -20.40
C THR A 319 -16.33 6.78 -20.68
N ALA A 320 -16.44 7.81 -19.85
CA ALA A 320 -17.28 8.99 -20.12
C ALA A 320 -16.45 10.24 -20.52
N TYR A 321 -15.14 10.08 -20.76
CA TYR A 321 -14.26 11.15 -21.23
C TYR A 321 -14.72 11.74 -22.57
N SER A 322 -14.58 13.05 -22.72
CA SER A 322 -14.72 13.75 -23.98
C SER A 322 -13.67 14.86 -24.07
N PRO A 323 -12.95 15.01 -25.20
CA PRO A 323 -11.94 16.07 -25.37
C PRO A 323 -12.56 17.48 -25.44
N SER A 324 -13.89 17.57 -25.43
CA SER A 324 -14.63 18.84 -25.32
C SER A 324 -14.83 19.32 -23.87
N THR A 325 -14.52 18.52 -22.85
CA THR A 325 -14.60 18.96 -21.45
C THR A 325 -13.29 19.62 -21.02
N SER A 326 -13.39 20.71 -20.25
CA SER A 326 -12.22 21.46 -19.75
C SER A 326 -11.50 20.78 -18.58
N ALA A 327 -11.95 19.60 -18.15
CA ALA A 327 -11.39 18.86 -17.03
C ALA A 327 -10.82 17.51 -17.51
N THR A 328 -9.81 17.00 -16.81
CA THR A 328 -9.03 15.82 -17.20
C THR A 328 -9.57 14.50 -16.63
N ASN A 329 -10.75 14.54 -15.98
CA ASN A 329 -11.40 13.38 -15.37
C ASN A 329 -11.57 12.25 -16.39
N GLY A 330 -11.38 11.01 -15.94
CA GLY A 330 -11.38 9.85 -16.81
C GLY A 330 -10.14 9.75 -17.69
N THR A 331 -9.00 10.33 -17.32
CA THR A 331 -7.73 10.13 -18.03
C THR A 331 -7.43 8.63 -18.15
N LEU A 332 -7.07 8.16 -19.34
CA LEU A 332 -6.82 6.74 -19.62
C LEU A 332 -5.53 6.60 -20.42
N VAL A 333 -4.64 5.71 -19.99
CA VAL A 333 -3.47 5.27 -20.75
C VAL A 333 -3.57 3.77 -20.99
N LEU A 334 -3.43 3.34 -22.24
CA LEU A 334 -3.30 1.94 -22.64
C LEU A 334 -1.89 1.75 -23.21
N ASP A 335 -1.11 0.83 -22.64
CA ASP A 335 0.25 0.51 -23.10
C ASP A 335 0.41 -1.02 -23.18
N ASN A 336 0.82 -1.52 -24.34
CA ASN A 336 1.01 -2.96 -24.59
C ASN A 336 -0.23 -3.83 -24.23
N VAL A 337 -1.44 -3.37 -24.57
CA VAL A 337 -2.70 -4.07 -24.25
C VAL A 337 -3.21 -4.89 -25.44
N ASP A 338 -3.23 -6.21 -25.33
CA ASP A 338 -3.75 -7.10 -26.36
C ASP A 338 -5.28 -7.21 -26.26
N MET A 339 -5.99 -6.70 -27.27
CA MET A 339 -7.43 -6.86 -27.46
C MET A 339 -7.74 -7.52 -28.82
N SER A 340 -6.83 -8.36 -29.33
CA SER A 340 -6.92 -8.99 -30.66
C SER A 340 -7.98 -10.09 -30.76
N SER A 341 -8.34 -10.73 -29.65
CA SER A 341 -9.18 -11.92 -29.62
C SER A 341 -10.64 -11.61 -29.21
N ASN A 342 -11.51 -11.37 -30.19
CA ASN A 342 -12.96 -11.17 -30.00
C ASN A 342 -13.31 -10.03 -29.02
N VAL A 343 -12.66 -8.87 -29.18
CA VAL A 343 -12.99 -7.62 -28.48
C VAL A 343 -13.29 -6.57 -29.56
N PRO A 344 -14.52 -6.46 -30.08
CA PRO A 344 -14.82 -5.57 -31.22
C PRO A 344 -14.64 -4.08 -30.90
N VAL A 345 -14.80 -3.67 -29.63
CA VAL A 345 -14.62 -2.29 -29.18
C VAL A 345 -13.59 -2.25 -28.06
N ALA A 346 -12.42 -1.67 -28.33
CA ALA A 346 -11.35 -1.55 -27.34
C ALA A 346 -11.67 -0.47 -26.30
N VAL A 347 -12.16 0.69 -26.76
CA VAL A 347 -12.67 1.78 -25.91
C VAL A 347 -14.05 2.22 -26.42
N ALA A 348 -15.03 2.28 -25.52
CA ALA A 348 -16.40 2.69 -25.79
C ALA A 348 -16.78 3.95 -24.99
N ALA A 349 -17.46 4.89 -25.65
CA ALA A 349 -18.09 6.03 -24.99
C ALA A 349 -19.33 5.59 -24.18
N TYR A 350 -19.47 6.09 -22.96
CA TYR A 350 -20.62 5.85 -22.09
C TYR A 350 -21.94 6.36 -22.69
N GLY A 351 -23.05 5.73 -22.31
CA GLY A 351 -24.40 6.07 -22.79
C GLY A 351 -24.68 5.59 -24.21
N SER A 352 -23.89 6.02 -25.21
CA SER A 352 -24.09 5.64 -26.62
C SER A 352 -23.45 4.30 -27.00
N ASN A 353 -22.47 3.82 -26.23
CA ASN A 353 -21.56 2.72 -26.60
C ASN A 353 -20.90 2.92 -27.98
N THR A 354 -20.69 4.18 -28.40
CA THR A 354 -19.98 4.49 -29.63
C THR A 354 -18.50 4.10 -29.49
N THR A 355 -17.96 3.43 -30.51
CA THR A 355 -16.55 3.08 -30.60
C THR A 355 -15.67 4.33 -30.60
N VAL A 356 -14.86 4.48 -29.55
CA VAL A 356 -13.78 5.48 -29.45
C VAL A 356 -12.50 4.90 -30.05
N LEU A 357 -12.18 3.65 -29.69
CA LEU A 357 -11.09 2.86 -30.26
C LEU A 357 -11.63 1.50 -30.70
N ALA A 358 -11.45 1.18 -31.98
CA ALA A 358 -11.79 -0.14 -32.51
C ALA A 358 -10.87 -1.21 -31.91
N GLY A 359 -11.44 -2.37 -31.56
CA GLY A 359 -10.66 -3.49 -31.04
C GLY A 359 -10.35 -4.54 -32.11
N ASN A 360 -10.18 -5.80 -31.69
CA ASN A 360 -9.57 -6.89 -32.47
C ASN A 360 -8.14 -6.52 -32.94
N VAL A 361 -7.43 -5.75 -32.11
CA VAL A 361 -6.05 -5.30 -32.31
C VAL A 361 -5.27 -5.36 -31.00
N LYS A 362 -3.94 -5.46 -31.08
CA LYS A 362 -3.07 -5.15 -29.94
C LYS A 362 -2.79 -3.64 -29.92
N VAL A 363 -3.20 -2.97 -28.86
CA VAL A 363 -2.98 -1.54 -28.62
C VAL A 363 -1.56 -1.35 -28.07
N THR A 364 -0.68 -0.77 -28.87
CA THR A 364 0.72 -0.54 -28.48
C THR A 364 0.85 0.64 -27.52
N SER A 365 0.28 1.80 -27.88
CA SER A 365 0.14 2.95 -26.98
C SER A 365 -1.05 3.82 -27.41
N TRP A 366 -1.89 4.22 -26.45
CA TRP A 366 -3.07 5.06 -26.66
C TRP A 366 -3.37 5.86 -25.39
N ALA A 367 -3.82 7.10 -25.53
CA ALA A 367 -4.13 7.96 -24.40
C ALA A 367 -5.37 8.84 -24.62
N GLN A 368 -6.06 9.13 -23.52
CA GLN A 368 -7.01 10.24 -23.42
C GLN A 368 -6.72 11.07 -22.15
N GLY A 369 -6.85 12.39 -22.24
CA GLY A 369 -6.46 13.34 -21.20
C GLY A 369 -5.44 14.36 -21.72
N ASN A 370 -4.79 15.11 -20.83
CA ASN A 370 -3.88 16.18 -21.25
C ASN A 370 -2.41 15.77 -21.30
N ILE A 371 -1.63 16.39 -22.19
CA ILE A 371 -0.17 16.35 -22.23
C ILE A 371 0.42 17.77 -22.17
N PRO A 372 1.67 17.98 -21.77
CA PRO A 372 2.35 19.27 -21.90
C PRO A 372 2.35 19.77 -23.35
N GLY A 373 2.12 21.07 -23.54
CA GLY A 373 2.16 21.71 -24.85
C GLY A 373 3.58 21.82 -25.40
N THR A 374 3.72 21.93 -26.73
CA THR A 374 5.03 22.02 -27.40
C THR A 374 5.36 23.42 -27.90
N GLY A 375 6.64 23.70 -28.10
CA GLY A 375 7.12 24.95 -28.72
C GLY A 375 6.69 26.21 -27.97
N SER A 376 6.10 27.18 -28.68
CA SER A 376 5.59 28.43 -28.09
C SER A 376 4.45 28.24 -27.08
N SER A 377 3.87 27.05 -27.01
CA SER A 377 2.75 26.70 -26.13
C SER A 377 3.20 25.92 -24.87
N ALA A 378 4.50 25.88 -24.58
CA ALA A 378 5.08 25.07 -23.50
C ALA A 378 4.49 25.29 -22.10
N LYS A 379 3.86 26.44 -21.81
CA LYS A 379 3.19 26.72 -20.51
C LYS A 379 1.69 26.37 -20.50
N THR A 380 1.23 25.62 -21.49
CA THR A 380 -0.17 25.16 -21.64
C THR A 380 -0.19 23.65 -21.84
N SER A 381 -1.38 23.04 -21.88
CA SER A 381 -1.54 21.59 -22.08
C SER A 381 -2.53 21.31 -23.20
N GLU A 382 -2.30 20.23 -23.94
CA GLU A 382 -3.09 19.79 -25.08
C GLU A 382 -3.86 18.51 -24.73
N ALA A 383 -5.15 18.47 -25.05
CA ALA A 383 -5.98 17.29 -24.86
C ALA A 383 -5.75 16.28 -25.99
N VAL A 384 -5.21 15.10 -25.66
CA VAL A 384 -5.13 13.95 -26.57
C VAL A 384 -6.32 13.02 -26.39
N HIS A 385 -6.71 12.33 -27.46
CA HIS A 385 -7.74 11.31 -27.45
C HIS A 385 -7.52 10.33 -28.61
N GLY A 386 -6.44 9.54 -28.52
CA GLY A 386 -5.96 8.77 -29.66
C GLY A 386 -4.67 7.99 -29.41
N SER A 387 -4.24 7.24 -30.43
CA SER A 387 -2.98 6.50 -30.42
C SER A 387 -1.79 7.42 -30.22
N GLN A 388 -0.82 6.98 -29.42
CA GLN A 388 0.42 7.71 -29.15
C GLN A 388 1.63 6.99 -29.76
N THR A 389 2.76 7.69 -29.84
CA THR A 389 4.04 7.03 -30.15
C THR A 389 4.38 6.07 -29.02
N ALA A 390 4.54 4.78 -29.33
CA ALA A 390 4.84 3.78 -28.31
C ALA A 390 6.27 3.97 -27.77
N VAL A 391 6.37 4.22 -26.46
CA VAL A 391 7.64 4.38 -25.76
C VAL A 391 8.35 3.03 -25.65
N THR A 392 9.60 2.97 -26.15
CA THR A 392 10.43 1.77 -26.10
C THR A 392 11.09 1.67 -24.73
N LYS A 393 10.55 0.82 -23.86
CA LYS A 393 11.12 0.49 -22.56
C LYS A 393 12.46 -0.25 -22.72
N SER A 394 13.43 0.00 -21.85
CA SER A 394 14.72 -0.70 -21.85
C SER A 394 14.54 -2.21 -21.72
N ALA A 395 15.22 -3.00 -22.55
CA ALA A 395 15.07 -4.46 -22.54
C ALA A 395 15.43 -5.13 -21.20
N SER A 396 16.27 -4.49 -20.38
CA SER A 396 16.61 -4.92 -19.02
C SER A 396 15.44 -4.82 -18.03
N LEU A 397 14.44 -3.96 -18.30
CA LEU A 397 13.23 -3.82 -17.49
C LEU A 397 12.15 -4.87 -17.81
N LEU A 398 12.34 -5.65 -18.89
CA LEU A 398 11.32 -6.51 -19.48
C LEU A 398 11.58 -8.01 -19.23
N ASN A 399 10.51 -8.78 -19.17
CA ASN A 399 10.56 -10.24 -19.21
C ASN A 399 10.63 -10.76 -20.66
N SER A 400 10.72 -12.07 -20.84
CA SER A 400 10.84 -12.72 -22.16
C SER A 400 9.63 -12.57 -23.08
N ALA A 401 8.47 -12.12 -22.57
CA ALA A 401 7.30 -11.78 -23.37
C ALA A 401 7.27 -10.31 -23.83
N GLY A 402 8.23 -9.49 -23.38
CA GLY A 402 8.29 -8.05 -23.66
C GLY A 402 7.42 -7.20 -22.73
N ASN A 403 6.80 -7.80 -21.71
CA ASN A 403 6.11 -7.08 -20.64
C ASN A 403 7.12 -6.66 -19.58
N VAL A 404 6.82 -5.63 -18.79
CA VAL A 404 7.61 -5.22 -17.62
C VAL A 404 7.75 -6.41 -16.67
N PHE A 405 8.99 -6.66 -16.22
CA PHE A 405 9.27 -7.74 -15.29
C PHE A 405 8.49 -7.55 -13.98
N SER A 406 7.87 -8.63 -13.50
CA SER A 406 7.16 -8.69 -12.24
C SER A 406 7.55 -9.94 -11.47
N ARG A 407 7.58 -9.86 -10.14
CA ARG A 407 7.79 -10.99 -9.25
C ARG A 407 6.96 -10.78 -8.00
N ASN A 408 6.15 -11.77 -7.65
CA ASN A 408 5.40 -11.77 -6.40
C ASN A 408 6.31 -11.97 -5.20
N ARG A 409 5.87 -11.39 -4.08
CA ARG A 409 6.39 -11.67 -2.76
C ARG A 409 6.59 -13.19 -2.54
N PRO A 410 7.81 -13.65 -2.24
CA PRO A 410 8.07 -15.06 -1.98
C PRO A 410 7.36 -15.52 -0.69
N GLN A 411 6.86 -16.76 -0.70
CA GLN A 411 6.28 -17.40 0.49
C GLN A 411 7.02 -18.69 0.92
N TYR A 412 7.97 -19.16 0.11
CA TYR A 412 8.86 -20.30 0.42
C TYR A 412 8.10 -21.61 0.67
N GLU A 413 7.07 -21.86 -0.14
CA GLU A 413 6.10 -22.96 -0.05
C GLU A 413 6.75 -24.35 -0.02
N THR A 414 7.92 -24.49 -0.65
CA THR A 414 8.67 -25.75 -0.78
C THR A 414 9.89 -25.86 0.14
N VAL A 415 10.15 -24.84 0.98
CA VAL A 415 11.32 -24.83 1.87
C VAL A 415 10.97 -25.50 3.20
N ASP A 416 11.81 -26.44 3.63
CA ASP A 416 11.63 -27.13 4.90
C ASP A 416 11.80 -26.17 6.10
N VAL A 417 11.02 -26.41 7.16
CA VAL A 417 11.06 -25.57 8.37
C VAL A 417 12.44 -25.56 9.05
N GLY A 418 13.24 -26.62 8.90
CA GLY A 418 14.61 -26.70 9.40
C GLY A 418 15.62 -25.80 8.67
N SER A 419 15.28 -25.29 7.49
CA SER A 419 16.08 -24.29 6.77
C SER A 419 15.88 -22.86 7.30
N PHE A 420 14.95 -22.63 8.23
CA PHE A 420 14.71 -21.30 8.82
C PHE A 420 15.55 -21.07 10.07
N VAL A 421 16.36 -20.01 10.07
CA VAL A 421 17.28 -19.64 11.14
C VAL A 421 16.67 -18.52 11.99
N SER A 422 15.92 -18.88 13.02
CA SER A 422 15.36 -17.94 14.00
C SER A 422 16.47 -17.10 14.67
N VAL A 423 16.38 -15.78 14.55
CA VAL A 423 17.34 -14.85 15.18
C VAL A 423 17.30 -14.93 16.70
N LYS A 424 16.12 -15.15 17.29
CA LYS A 424 15.99 -15.34 18.75
C LYS A 424 16.59 -16.65 19.23
N ALA A 425 16.43 -17.74 18.46
CA ALA A 425 17.12 -19.01 18.72
C ALA A 425 18.65 -18.91 18.58
N LYS A 426 19.15 -17.87 17.90
CA LYS A 426 20.58 -17.58 17.73
C LYS A 426 21.13 -16.51 18.69
N GLY A 427 20.29 -15.95 19.57
CA GLY A 427 20.72 -15.15 20.72
C GLY A 427 20.15 -13.74 20.81
N ALA A 428 19.60 -13.21 19.71
CA ALA A 428 18.94 -11.91 19.69
C ALA A 428 17.70 -11.90 20.62
N LYS A 429 17.37 -10.74 21.20
CA LYS A 429 16.24 -10.61 22.14
C LYS A 429 14.97 -10.15 21.43
N GLY A 430 15.09 -9.15 20.56
CA GLY A 430 13.95 -8.47 19.96
C GLY A 430 13.04 -7.82 21.01
N ASP A 431 13.62 -7.30 22.09
CA ASP A 431 12.93 -6.72 23.26
C ASP A 431 12.86 -5.18 23.25
N GLY A 432 13.41 -4.54 22.20
CA GLY A 432 13.43 -3.09 22.02
C GLY A 432 14.47 -2.33 22.85
N VAL A 433 15.30 -3.01 23.64
CA VAL A 433 16.26 -2.37 24.58
C VAL A 433 17.65 -3.01 24.54
N THR A 434 17.73 -4.33 24.39
CA THR A 434 19.00 -5.04 24.25
C THR A 434 19.59 -4.77 22.87
N ASP A 435 20.86 -4.35 22.86
CA ASP A 435 21.65 -4.25 21.63
C ASP A 435 21.83 -5.66 21.03
N ASP A 436 21.11 -5.90 19.94
CA ASP A 436 21.10 -7.16 19.21
C ASP A 436 22.12 -7.17 18.05
N THR A 437 22.88 -6.09 17.84
CA THR A 437 23.73 -5.88 16.66
C THR A 437 24.68 -7.06 16.41
N ALA A 438 25.45 -7.45 17.43
CA ALA A 438 26.41 -8.55 17.33
C ALA A 438 25.73 -9.93 17.15
N ALA A 439 24.53 -10.11 17.70
CA ALA A 439 23.78 -11.36 17.55
C ALA A 439 23.20 -11.49 16.14
N LEU A 440 22.66 -10.41 15.58
CA LEU A 440 22.16 -10.37 14.21
C LEU A 440 23.30 -10.53 13.20
N GLN A 441 24.41 -9.79 13.35
CA GLN A 441 25.56 -9.93 12.46
C GLN A 441 26.10 -11.36 12.44
N ALA A 442 26.23 -12.02 13.61
CA ALA A 442 26.65 -13.41 13.67
C ALA A 442 25.68 -14.40 13.00
N VAL A 443 24.38 -14.08 12.90
CA VAL A 443 23.43 -14.85 12.09
C VAL A 443 23.69 -14.65 10.60
N PHE A 444 23.87 -13.41 10.14
CA PHE A 444 24.17 -13.11 8.74
C PHE A 444 25.50 -13.72 8.28
N ASP A 445 26.55 -13.62 9.11
CA ASP A 445 27.88 -14.18 8.86
C ASP A 445 27.89 -15.73 8.76
N SER A 446 26.88 -16.40 9.32
CA SER A 446 26.80 -17.86 9.38
C SER A 446 25.65 -18.49 8.57
N ALA A 447 24.76 -17.69 8.00
CA ALA A 447 23.66 -18.15 7.16
C ALA A 447 24.18 -18.68 5.82
N THR A 448 23.70 -19.86 5.41
CA THR A 448 24.01 -20.44 4.09
C THR A 448 22.93 -20.14 3.07
N SER A 449 23.25 -20.20 1.77
CA SER A 449 22.32 -19.81 0.70
C SER A 449 21.05 -20.67 0.59
N ASP A 450 21.08 -21.89 1.13
CA ASP A 450 19.91 -22.77 1.25
C ASP A 450 19.01 -22.43 2.45
N GLN A 451 19.51 -21.64 3.41
CA GLN A 451 18.77 -21.18 4.58
C GLN A 451 18.01 -19.86 4.34
N ILE A 452 17.06 -19.59 5.23
CA ILE A 452 16.31 -18.32 5.33
C ILE A 452 16.51 -17.81 6.75
N VAL A 453 16.99 -16.58 6.94
CA VAL A 453 17.01 -15.99 8.29
C VAL A 453 15.57 -15.68 8.68
N TYR A 454 15.17 -15.96 9.91
CA TYR A 454 13.82 -15.72 10.40
C TYR A 454 13.85 -14.72 11.54
N PHE A 455 13.37 -13.51 11.27
CA PHE A 455 13.11 -12.52 12.31
C PHE A 455 11.79 -12.89 13.00
N ASP A 456 11.89 -13.57 14.15
CA ASP A 456 10.75 -13.72 15.05
C ASP A 456 10.20 -12.33 15.39
N HIS A 457 8.90 -12.19 15.63
CA HIS A 457 8.33 -10.87 15.94
C HIS A 457 8.96 -10.26 17.21
N GLY A 458 9.34 -8.99 17.13
CA GLY A 458 10.05 -8.24 18.17
C GLY A 458 10.61 -6.93 17.62
N ALA A 459 11.22 -6.12 18.47
CA ALA A 459 11.97 -4.92 18.08
C ALA A 459 13.45 -5.15 18.38
N TYR A 460 14.30 -5.16 17.35
CA TYR A 460 15.72 -5.48 17.47
C TYR A 460 16.51 -4.18 17.43
N LEU A 461 17.03 -3.74 18.59
CA LEU A 461 17.83 -2.53 18.65
C LEU A 461 19.20 -2.80 18.03
N VAL A 462 19.59 -1.97 17.08
CA VAL A 462 20.91 -1.98 16.45
C VAL A 462 21.62 -0.65 16.69
N THR A 463 22.91 -0.71 16.98
CA THR A 463 23.76 0.45 17.35
C THR A 463 24.92 0.68 16.39
N ASP A 464 25.17 -0.27 15.48
CA ASP A 464 26.11 -0.20 14.36
C ASP A 464 25.48 -0.90 13.13
N THR A 465 26.08 -0.73 11.96
CA THR A 465 25.52 -1.20 10.69
C THR A 465 25.48 -2.73 10.60
N ILE A 466 24.30 -3.29 10.29
CA ILE A 466 24.12 -4.72 9.99
C ILE A 466 24.42 -4.99 8.51
N LYS A 467 25.45 -5.78 8.25
CA LYS A 467 25.87 -6.19 6.90
C LYS A 467 25.24 -7.49 6.49
N VAL A 468 24.45 -7.47 5.43
CA VAL A 468 23.83 -8.64 4.81
C VAL A 468 24.71 -9.13 3.66
N PRO A 469 25.26 -10.35 3.72
CA PRO A 469 26.03 -10.89 2.62
C PRO A 469 25.11 -11.29 1.46
N LYS A 470 25.66 -11.31 0.25
CA LYS A 470 24.96 -11.83 -0.94
C LYS A 470 24.47 -13.27 -0.76
N ASN A 471 23.40 -13.62 -1.47
CA ASN A 471 22.70 -14.89 -1.41
C ASN A 471 21.97 -15.18 -0.08
N VAL A 472 21.67 -14.12 0.70
CA VAL A 472 20.84 -14.20 1.91
C VAL A 472 19.45 -13.64 1.64
N ARG A 473 18.44 -14.39 2.04
CA ARG A 473 17.06 -13.92 2.15
C ARG A 473 16.89 -13.33 3.56
N VAL A 474 16.95 -11.97 3.71
CA VAL A 474 16.48 -11.10 4.84
C VAL A 474 17.30 -9.79 5.10
N THR A 475 16.59 -8.77 5.64
CA THR A 475 16.94 -7.44 6.25
C THR A 475 18.40 -7.00 6.52
N GLY A 476 18.78 -5.77 6.11
CA GLY A 476 20.01 -5.01 6.51
C GLY A 476 20.68 -4.21 5.37
N GLU A 477 21.96 -3.79 5.51
CA GLU A 477 22.82 -3.22 4.44
C GLU A 477 23.11 -4.31 3.41
N VAL A 478 22.74 -4.13 2.14
CA VAL A 478 22.61 -5.26 1.20
C VAL A 478 23.81 -5.41 0.28
N GLY A 479 24.67 -6.38 0.58
CA GLY A 479 25.90 -6.69 -0.15
C GLY A 479 26.99 -5.63 0.04
N GLN A 480 28.23 -5.94 -0.33
CA GLN A 480 29.26 -4.91 -0.48
C GLN A 480 29.26 -4.33 -1.91
N PRO A 481 29.70 -3.07 -2.12
CA PRO A 481 29.75 -2.46 -3.45
C PRO A 481 30.48 -3.32 -4.49
N GLY A 482 29.82 -3.61 -5.60
CA GLY A 482 30.32 -4.47 -6.68
C GLY A 482 30.08 -5.97 -6.50
N GLU A 483 29.39 -6.40 -5.45
CA GLU A 483 28.91 -7.78 -5.34
C GLU A 483 27.67 -8.06 -6.21
N SER A 484 27.53 -9.32 -6.65
CA SER A 484 26.31 -9.82 -7.28
C SER A 484 25.85 -11.16 -6.69
N GLY A 485 24.54 -11.34 -6.57
CA GLY A 485 23.89 -12.51 -5.97
C GLY A 485 22.37 -12.32 -5.84
N SER A 486 21.73 -13.12 -4.99
CA SER A 486 20.32 -12.91 -4.60
C SER A 486 20.19 -12.25 -3.22
N ALA A 487 19.10 -11.51 -2.99
CA ALA A 487 18.72 -11.03 -1.66
C ALA A 487 17.22 -10.76 -1.59
N GLU A 488 16.47 -11.48 -0.74
CA GLU A 488 15.00 -11.41 -0.73
C GLU A 488 14.49 -11.05 0.66
N PHE A 489 13.91 -9.86 0.81
CA PHE A 489 13.42 -9.35 2.09
C PHE A 489 11.89 -9.30 2.06
N SER A 490 11.23 -9.77 3.13
CA SER A 490 9.77 -9.72 3.24
C SER A 490 9.24 -9.70 4.67
N ASP A 491 8.09 -9.06 4.90
CA ASP A 491 7.44 -8.89 6.21
C ASP A 491 8.33 -8.15 7.24
N LEU A 492 8.96 -7.04 6.84
CA LEU A 492 9.94 -6.31 7.66
C LEU A 492 9.59 -4.81 7.78
N LEU A 493 9.88 -4.24 8.95
CA LEU A 493 9.70 -2.81 9.24
C LEU A 493 11.01 -2.27 9.84
N PHE A 494 11.64 -1.32 9.13
CA PHE A 494 12.78 -0.57 9.64
C PHE A 494 12.28 0.71 10.34
N ALA A 495 12.86 1.06 11.48
CA ALA A 495 12.51 2.24 12.25
C ALA A 495 13.71 2.75 13.07
N THR A 496 13.65 3.99 13.54
CA THR A 496 14.63 4.57 14.47
C THR A 496 14.10 4.57 15.90
N ALA A 497 15.00 4.33 16.86
CA ALA A 497 14.78 4.63 18.26
C ALA A 497 15.41 6.01 18.57
N GLY A 498 14.56 7.00 18.85
CA GLY A 498 14.93 8.40 18.99
C GLY A 498 15.45 9.05 17.69
N PRO A 499 16.03 10.26 17.79
CA PRO A 499 16.54 10.99 16.64
C PRO A 499 17.85 10.42 16.10
N GLN A 500 17.85 10.00 14.84
CA GLN A 500 19.01 9.38 14.17
C GLN A 500 19.32 10.06 12.82
N PRO A 501 19.56 11.39 12.78
CA PRO A 501 19.62 12.17 11.53
C PRO A 501 20.77 11.80 10.57
N GLY A 502 21.72 10.96 11.01
CA GLY A 502 22.79 10.40 10.17
C GLY A 502 22.48 9.01 9.60
N ALA A 503 21.36 8.38 9.96
CA ALA A 503 21.03 7.03 9.53
C ALA A 503 20.58 7.00 8.06
N VAL A 504 21.17 6.07 7.29
CA VAL A 504 20.60 5.55 6.04
C VAL A 504 19.92 4.24 6.41
N MET A 505 18.58 4.19 6.33
CA MET A 505 17.83 3.05 6.89
C MET A 505 18.01 1.76 6.11
N ILE A 506 18.12 1.87 4.78
CA ILE A 506 18.48 0.77 3.87
C ILE A 506 19.45 1.34 2.84
N GLU A 507 20.71 0.89 2.88
CA GLU A 507 21.66 1.06 1.79
C GLU A 507 21.71 -0.25 0.98
N TRP A 508 21.42 -0.14 -0.33
CA TRP A 508 21.36 -1.28 -1.24
C TRP A 508 22.48 -1.18 -2.27
N ASN A 509 23.49 -2.04 -2.13
CA ASN A 509 24.68 -2.10 -2.98
C ASN A 509 24.67 -3.29 -3.95
N LEU A 510 23.91 -4.33 -3.65
CA LEU A 510 23.95 -5.61 -4.37
C LEU A 510 23.37 -5.52 -5.79
N ALA A 511 24.11 -6.05 -6.76
CA ALA A 511 23.62 -6.36 -8.09
C ALA A 511 22.89 -7.70 -8.13
N GLY A 512 21.58 -7.71 -8.41
CA GLY A 512 20.80 -8.94 -8.55
C GLY A 512 21.33 -9.83 -9.68
N SER A 513 21.56 -11.11 -9.38
CA SER A 513 22.09 -12.11 -10.33
C SER A 513 21.16 -12.39 -11.52
N SER A 514 19.87 -12.07 -11.37
CA SER A 514 18.87 -11.96 -12.43
C SER A 514 17.80 -10.96 -12.03
N ALA A 515 16.92 -10.58 -12.97
CA ALA A 515 15.74 -9.77 -12.66
C ALA A 515 14.95 -10.37 -11.48
N GLY A 516 14.64 -9.53 -10.49
CA GLY A 516 13.92 -9.92 -9.27
C GLY A 516 14.66 -10.88 -8.33
N ALA A 517 15.93 -11.24 -8.57
CA ALA A 517 16.71 -12.07 -7.63
C ALA A 517 17.08 -11.30 -6.35
N ALA A 518 17.07 -9.97 -6.42
CA ALA A 518 17.43 -9.07 -5.34
C ALA A 518 16.31 -8.03 -5.16
N GLY A 519 15.66 -8.00 -3.99
CA GLY A 519 14.47 -7.16 -3.79
C GLY A 519 13.79 -7.18 -2.41
N LEU A 520 12.78 -6.33 -2.30
CA LEU A 520 11.96 -6.01 -1.12
C LEU A 520 10.48 -6.24 -1.43
N TRP A 521 9.73 -6.97 -0.58
CA TRP A 521 8.29 -7.21 -0.75
C TRP A 521 7.53 -7.19 0.60
N ASP A 522 6.51 -6.34 0.78
CA ASP A 522 5.95 -6.05 2.12
C ASP A 522 7.07 -5.67 3.11
N VAL A 523 7.94 -4.73 2.68
CA VAL A 523 9.03 -4.18 3.50
C VAL A 523 8.89 -2.67 3.57
N HIS A 524 8.80 -2.13 4.77
CA HIS A 524 8.48 -0.73 5.00
C HIS A 524 9.53 -0.06 5.89
N VAL A 525 9.59 1.27 5.84
CA VAL A 525 10.38 2.12 6.73
C VAL A 525 9.41 3.08 7.41
N ARG A 526 9.39 3.10 8.75
CA ARG A 526 8.58 4.02 9.56
C ARG A 526 9.48 4.83 10.47
N ILE A 527 9.48 6.15 10.31
CA ILE A 527 10.25 7.06 11.16
C ILE A 527 9.30 7.80 12.10
N GLY A 528 9.30 7.40 13.37
CA GLY A 528 8.48 7.96 14.44
C GLY A 528 7.03 7.47 14.49
N GLY A 529 6.21 8.19 15.26
CA GLY A 529 4.75 7.99 15.33
C GLY A 529 4.30 6.66 15.90
N ALA A 530 5.10 5.98 16.71
CA ALA A 530 4.74 4.68 17.28
C ALA A 530 5.51 4.34 18.56
N ALA A 531 5.00 3.38 19.33
CA ALA A 531 5.64 2.89 20.55
C ALA A 531 7.10 2.46 20.31
N GLY A 532 8.00 2.92 21.18
CA GLY A 532 9.43 2.60 21.14
C GLY A 532 10.27 3.43 20.15
N THR A 533 9.67 4.43 19.49
CA THR A 533 10.41 5.32 18.58
C THR A 533 10.97 6.58 19.26
N ASP A 534 10.54 6.92 20.48
CA ASP A 534 10.82 8.20 21.17
C ASP A 534 10.57 9.46 20.30
N LEU A 535 9.65 9.32 19.34
CA LEU A 535 9.26 10.30 18.33
C LEU A 535 7.72 10.32 18.25
N GLN A 536 7.07 10.38 19.41
CA GLN A 536 5.62 10.28 19.59
C GLN A 536 5.01 11.65 19.92
N LEU A 537 3.70 11.69 20.18
CA LEU A 537 2.96 12.91 20.51
C LEU A 537 3.58 13.67 21.69
N SER A 538 4.11 12.98 22.70
CA SER A 538 4.72 13.59 23.89
C SER A 538 6.01 14.37 23.59
N GLU A 539 6.78 13.98 22.58
CA GLU A 539 8.03 14.62 22.20
C GLU A 539 7.84 15.62 21.05
N CYS A 540 6.92 15.29 20.13
CA CYS A 540 6.87 15.84 18.78
C CYS A 540 5.53 16.41 18.35
N ALA A 541 4.58 16.65 19.27
CA ALA A 541 3.31 17.35 18.98
C ALA A 541 3.50 18.60 18.09
N LYS A 542 2.64 18.75 17.07
CA LYS A 542 2.65 19.95 16.22
C LYS A 542 2.36 21.23 17.00
N ASN A 543 2.91 22.35 16.56
CA ASN A 543 2.55 23.68 17.07
C ASN A 543 2.59 24.75 15.96
N PRO A 544 1.58 24.80 15.07
CA PRO A 544 1.59 25.72 13.92
C PRO A 544 1.49 27.21 14.31
N ASN A 545 1.13 27.52 15.56
CA ASN A 545 1.00 28.88 16.08
C ASN A 545 2.36 29.52 16.45
N VAL A 546 3.47 28.79 16.37
CA VAL A 546 4.80 29.27 16.73
C VAL A 546 5.75 29.00 15.58
N THR A 547 6.35 30.06 15.03
CA THR A 547 7.48 29.91 14.12
C THR A 547 8.72 29.50 14.92
N ALA A 548 9.22 28.29 14.67
CA ALA A 548 10.35 27.72 15.41
C ALA A 548 11.30 26.97 14.48
N ALA A 549 12.57 26.87 14.87
CA ALA A 549 13.48 25.90 14.26
C ALA A 549 12.99 24.47 14.58
N ALA A 550 13.32 23.51 13.71
CA ALA A 550 13.02 22.11 13.92
C ALA A 550 13.49 21.63 15.32
N ASN A 551 12.61 20.96 16.05
CA ASN A 551 12.96 20.37 17.35
C ASN A 551 14.00 19.25 17.12
N THR A 552 15.21 19.42 17.65
CA THR A 552 16.31 18.45 17.45
C THR A 552 16.07 17.10 18.10
N LYS A 553 15.12 17.00 19.05
CA LYS A 553 14.64 15.72 19.57
C LYS A 553 13.76 14.95 18.59
N CYS A 554 13.18 15.64 17.62
CA CYS A 554 12.23 15.11 16.65
C CYS A 554 12.84 14.94 15.25
N LEU A 555 14.17 14.90 15.15
CA LEU A 555 14.82 14.50 13.91
C LEU A 555 14.51 13.03 13.62
N GLY A 556 14.30 12.71 12.35
CA GLY A 556 14.10 11.35 11.89
C GLY A 556 15.42 10.67 11.53
N ALA A 557 15.43 9.99 10.37
CA ALA A 557 16.64 9.49 9.73
C ALA A 557 17.22 10.53 8.75
N GLY A 558 18.38 10.21 8.16
CA GLY A 558 19.00 11.01 7.10
C GLY A 558 18.47 10.66 5.70
N LEU A 559 18.21 9.37 5.44
CA LEU A 559 17.73 8.82 4.17
C LEU A 559 17.02 7.47 4.41
N LEU A 560 15.86 7.21 3.78
CA LEU A 560 15.09 5.97 4.03
C LEU A 560 15.53 4.80 3.14
N LEU A 561 15.84 5.06 1.87
CA LEU A 561 16.39 4.05 0.96
C LEU A 561 17.41 4.69 0.02
N HIS A 562 18.59 4.08 -0.07
CA HIS A 562 19.62 4.41 -1.06
C HIS A 562 19.88 3.19 -1.95
N ILE A 563 19.42 3.22 -3.20
CA ILE A 563 19.84 2.25 -4.22
C ILE A 563 21.06 2.84 -4.91
N THR A 564 22.26 2.39 -4.52
CA THR A 564 23.52 3.04 -4.89
C THR A 564 23.88 2.79 -6.35
N ALA A 565 24.83 3.56 -6.88
CA ALA A 565 25.33 3.41 -8.25
C ALA A 565 25.97 2.02 -8.54
N SER A 566 26.30 1.24 -7.51
CA SER A 566 26.83 -0.13 -7.67
C SER A 566 25.74 -1.20 -7.77
N ALA A 567 24.51 -0.91 -7.34
CA ALA A 567 23.39 -1.82 -7.42
C ALA A 567 22.83 -1.93 -8.84
N SER A 568 22.16 -3.04 -9.13
CA SER A 568 21.39 -3.28 -10.36
C SER A 568 20.43 -4.46 -10.14
N SER A 569 19.44 -4.63 -11.01
CA SER A 569 18.41 -5.68 -10.90
C SER A 569 17.66 -5.68 -9.55
N VAL A 570 17.33 -4.49 -9.04
CA VAL A 570 16.67 -4.30 -7.74
C VAL A 570 15.15 -4.21 -7.91
N TYR A 571 14.40 -5.07 -7.24
CA TYR A 571 12.94 -5.12 -7.31
C TYR A 571 12.31 -4.74 -5.97
N VAL A 572 11.48 -3.70 -5.93
CA VAL A 572 10.84 -3.21 -4.71
C VAL A 572 9.33 -3.19 -4.93
N GLU A 573 8.56 -3.86 -4.06
CA GLU A 573 7.12 -4.02 -4.21
C GLU A 573 6.37 -3.88 -2.88
N ASN A 574 5.27 -3.12 -2.88
CA ASN A 574 4.52 -2.74 -1.67
C ASN A 574 5.43 -2.21 -0.55
N ALA A 575 6.37 -1.33 -0.91
CA ALA A 575 7.25 -0.69 0.05
C ALA A 575 6.76 0.71 0.39
N TRP A 576 6.71 1.02 1.68
CA TRP A 576 6.24 2.31 2.20
C TRP A 576 7.34 2.94 3.02
N PHE A 577 7.80 4.12 2.60
CA PHE A 577 8.86 4.90 3.21
C PHE A 577 8.23 6.12 3.91
N TRP A 578 7.64 5.89 5.07
CA TRP A 578 6.81 6.85 5.80
C TRP A 578 7.59 7.53 6.92
N VAL A 579 7.47 8.86 6.95
CA VAL A 579 7.88 9.68 8.08
C VAL A 579 6.62 10.16 8.76
N ALA A 580 6.53 9.99 10.07
CA ALA A 580 5.26 10.08 10.76
C ALA A 580 4.71 11.51 10.80
N ASP A 581 3.55 11.70 10.19
CA ASP A 581 2.74 12.92 10.29
C ASP A 581 1.77 12.90 11.48
N HIS A 582 1.47 11.71 12.03
CA HIS A 582 0.67 11.49 13.24
C HIS A 582 1.18 10.29 14.06
N ASP A 583 0.74 10.21 15.32
CA ASP A 583 1.04 9.11 16.23
C ASP A 583 -0.02 7.98 16.12
N LEU A 584 0.46 6.74 15.93
CA LEU A 584 -0.31 5.53 15.64
C LEU A 584 -0.71 4.74 16.88
N GLU A 585 -0.40 5.20 18.10
CA GLU A 585 -0.85 4.50 19.31
C GLU A 585 -2.20 5.04 19.82
N PRO A 586 -3.09 4.18 20.36
CA PRO A 586 -4.48 4.55 20.63
C PRO A 586 -4.67 5.78 21.53
N ALA A 587 -3.73 6.01 22.45
CA ALA A 587 -3.76 7.13 23.40
C ALA A 587 -3.55 8.51 22.75
N ALA A 588 -3.03 8.55 21.52
CA ALA A 588 -2.82 9.78 20.76
C ALA A 588 -4.00 10.15 19.85
N ASP A 589 -4.95 9.24 19.61
CA ASP A 589 -6.14 9.47 18.77
C ASP A 589 -5.82 10.09 17.39
N ASN A 590 -4.82 9.53 16.70
CA ASN A 590 -4.28 10.03 15.42
C ASN A 590 -3.81 11.51 15.45
N ALA A 591 -3.41 12.03 16.61
CA ALA A 591 -2.91 13.40 16.73
C ALA A 591 -1.60 13.62 15.94
N GLN A 592 -1.56 14.73 15.21
CA GLN A 592 -0.47 15.08 14.30
C GLN A 592 0.81 15.53 15.02
N ILE A 593 1.96 15.11 14.46
CA ILE A 593 3.30 15.34 15.00
C ILE A 593 4.26 15.89 13.93
N ASN A 594 5.35 16.50 14.38
CA ASN A 594 6.47 17.01 13.59
C ASN A 594 7.64 16.04 13.68
N VAL A 595 7.86 15.18 12.67
CA VAL A 595 9.10 14.37 12.55
C VAL A 595 9.92 14.85 11.35
N PHE A 596 11.15 15.28 11.60
CA PHE A 596 12.00 15.92 10.59
C PHE A 596 13.00 14.91 10.00
N ASN A 597 12.60 14.20 8.95
CA ASN A 597 13.46 13.26 8.21
C ASN A 597 14.11 13.93 6.99
N GLY A 598 15.36 13.59 6.67
CA GLY A 598 16.09 14.25 5.58
C GLY A 598 15.51 13.99 4.18
N ARG A 599 15.50 12.72 3.78
CA ARG A 599 15.29 12.26 2.40
C ARG A 599 14.49 10.96 2.40
N GLY A 600 13.61 10.78 1.42
CA GLY A 600 12.87 9.53 1.22
C GLY A 600 13.75 8.47 0.52
N VAL A 601 13.59 8.35 -0.79
CA VAL A 601 14.26 7.35 -1.63
C VAL A 601 15.22 8.03 -2.62
N LEU A 602 16.48 7.59 -2.62
CA LEU A 602 17.51 7.98 -3.58
C LEU A 602 17.89 6.77 -4.46
N ILE A 603 17.87 6.95 -5.78
CA ILE A 603 18.27 5.95 -6.77
C ILE A 603 19.38 6.53 -7.64
N GLU A 604 20.53 5.86 -7.65
CA GLU A 604 21.69 6.20 -8.51
C GLU A 604 22.14 5.03 -9.41
N SER A 605 21.45 3.89 -9.29
CA SER A 605 21.71 2.70 -10.10
C SER A 605 21.53 2.95 -11.60
N ALA A 606 22.42 2.37 -12.41
CA ALA A 606 22.25 2.24 -13.86
C ALA A 606 21.23 1.16 -14.27
N GLY A 607 20.55 0.58 -13.28
CA GLY A 607 19.42 -0.32 -13.42
C GLY A 607 19.77 -1.75 -13.87
N PRO A 608 18.76 -2.60 -14.11
CA PRO A 608 17.33 -2.27 -13.99
C PRO A 608 16.89 -2.09 -12.54
N VAL A 609 15.96 -1.17 -12.27
CA VAL A 609 15.27 -1.03 -10.98
C VAL A 609 13.76 -1.00 -11.22
N TRP A 610 12.99 -1.71 -10.39
CA TRP A 610 11.52 -1.71 -10.42
C TRP A 610 10.98 -1.27 -9.07
N MET A 611 10.12 -0.24 -9.05
CA MET A 611 9.44 0.30 -7.86
C MET A 611 7.92 0.15 -8.05
N ILE A 612 7.35 -0.95 -7.55
CA ILE A 612 5.97 -1.39 -7.84
C ILE A 612 5.05 -1.09 -6.64
N GLY A 613 4.10 -0.18 -6.82
CA GLY A 613 3.19 0.23 -5.74
C GLY A 613 3.92 0.74 -4.50
N THR A 614 4.85 1.67 -4.68
CA THR A 614 5.70 2.19 -3.62
C THR A 614 5.32 3.62 -3.26
N ALA A 615 5.32 3.95 -1.96
CA ALA A 615 5.03 5.29 -1.46
C ALA A 615 6.19 5.82 -0.62
N ALA A 616 6.52 7.11 -0.76
CA ALA A 616 7.54 7.79 0.04
C ALA A 616 7.01 9.16 0.47
N GLU A 617 6.98 9.44 1.77
CA GLU A 617 6.18 10.55 2.31
C GLU A 617 6.93 11.32 3.40
N HIS A 618 6.57 12.60 3.51
CA HIS A 618 6.92 13.49 4.62
C HIS A 618 8.42 13.64 4.89
N SER A 619 9.26 13.46 3.86
CA SER A 619 10.69 13.79 3.93
C SER A 619 10.94 15.26 3.55
N VAL A 620 11.93 15.89 4.18
CA VAL A 620 12.13 17.36 4.11
C VAL A 620 12.61 17.84 2.74
N LEU A 621 13.60 17.17 2.14
CA LEU A 621 14.22 17.61 0.89
C LEU A 621 13.49 17.06 -0.35
N TYR A 622 13.25 15.75 -0.35
CA TYR A 622 12.53 15.04 -1.41
C TYR A 622 11.97 13.72 -0.89
N ASN A 623 10.91 13.26 -1.53
CA ASN A 623 10.32 11.93 -1.34
C ASN A 623 10.93 10.90 -2.30
N TYR A 624 11.03 11.19 -3.61
CA TYR A 624 11.83 10.41 -4.56
C TYR A 624 12.87 11.28 -5.28
N GLN A 625 14.11 10.79 -5.36
CA GLN A 625 15.16 11.35 -6.20
C GLN A 625 15.86 10.28 -7.03
N LEU A 626 15.96 10.51 -8.34
CA LEU A 626 16.81 9.75 -9.26
C LEU A 626 17.98 10.67 -9.64
N SER A 627 19.22 10.20 -9.49
CA SER A 627 20.41 11.00 -9.79
C SER A 627 21.46 10.18 -10.55
N ASN A 628 21.79 10.58 -11.77
CA ASN A 628 22.68 9.83 -12.67
C ASN A 628 22.22 8.38 -12.93
N ALA A 629 20.94 8.10 -12.71
CA ALA A 629 20.35 6.75 -12.77
C ALA A 629 19.92 6.40 -14.20
N SER A 630 19.78 5.12 -14.50
CA SER A 630 19.12 4.71 -15.75
C SER A 630 18.41 3.36 -15.69
N ASN A 631 17.55 3.10 -16.67
CA ASN A 631 16.75 1.88 -16.77
C ASN A 631 15.87 1.65 -15.53
N ILE A 632 15.01 2.63 -15.22
CA ILE A 632 14.16 2.63 -14.02
C ILE A 632 12.70 2.48 -14.43
N TYR A 633 11.97 1.55 -13.83
CA TYR A 633 10.51 1.46 -13.90
C TYR A 633 9.89 1.73 -12.53
N MET A 634 8.86 2.58 -12.47
CA MET A 634 8.09 2.84 -11.26
C MET A 634 6.61 2.81 -11.59
N GLY A 635 5.76 2.19 -10.77
CA GLY A 635 4.35 2.01 -11.14
C GLY A 635 3.44 1.45 -10.04
N LEU A 636 2.47 2.18 -9.48
CA LEU A 636 2.47 3.64 -9.36
C LEU A 636 3.36 4.08 -8.19
N ILE A 637 3.78 5.34 -8.23
CA ILE A 637 4.41 6.01 -7.08
C ILE A 637 3.43 6.96 -6.39
N GLN A 638 3.57 7.12 -5.08
CA GLN A 638 2.77 8.06 -4.31
C GLN A 638 3.67 8.84 -3.32
N THR A 639 3.41 10.13 -3.13
CA THR A 639 4.13 10.98 -2.17
C THR A 639 3.31 12.09 -1.55
N GLU A 640 3.56 12.40 -0.28
CA GLU A 640 3.02 13.57 0.41
C GLU A 640 4.13 14.48 0.96
N THR A 641 3.92 15.79 0.85
CA THR A 641 4.80 16.82 1.45
C THR A 641 4.56 16.92 2.96
N PRO A 642 5.61 16.99 3.81
CA PRO A 642 5.41 17.00 5.27
C PRO A 642 4.56 18.20 5.72
N TYR A 643 3.51 17.94 6.52
CA TYR A 643 2.44 18.92 6.79
C TYR A 643 2.91 20.19 7.53
N PHE A 644 4.05 20.13 8.20
CA PHE A 644 4.68 21.28 8.86
C PHE A 644 5.38 22.24 7.88
N GLN A 645 5.62 21.85 6.62
CA GLN A 645 6.47 22.63 5.74
C GLN A 645 5.90 24.02 5.46
N GLY A 646 6.80 24.99 5.43
CA GLY A 646 6.51 26.40 5.66
C GLY A 646 6.89 26.85 7.07
N ASN A 647 6.94 25.92 8.04
CA ASN A 647 7.36 26.17 9.41
C ASN A 647 7.98 24.92 10.09
N PRO A 648 9.27 24.60 9.81
CA PRO A 648 10.17 25.26 8.87
C PRO A 648 9.98 24.78 7.42
N ASP A 649 10.56 25.50 6.47
CA ASP A 649 10.66 25.09 5.06
C ASP A 649 11.86 24.14 4.78
N SER A 650 11.94 23.61 3.55
CA SER A 650 12.95 22.61 3.17
C SER A 650 14.42 23.04 3.26
N ARG A 651 14.74 24.31 3.54
CA ARG A 651 16.14 24.74 3.76
C ARG A 651 16.71 24.27 5.11
N THR A 652 15.89 23.70 5.99
CA THR A 652 16.29 23.22 7.33
C THR A 652 15.46 21.99 7.75
N PRO A 653 15.91 21.16 8.71
CA PRO A 653 17.17 21.22 9.46
C PRO A 653 18.37 20.58 8.76
N PHE A 654 18.18 19.91 7.62
CA PHE A 654 19.25 19.20 6.94
C PHE A 654 20.02 20.14 6.00
N ALA A 655 21.34 20.20 6.18
CA ALA A 655 22.22 20.87 5.24
C ALA A 655 22.30 20.09 3.91
N VAL A 656 22.42 20.82 2.81
CA VAL A 656 22.62 20.27 1.45
C VAL A 656 23.92 19.48 1.40
N GLN A 657 23.83 18.21 1.01
CA GLN A 657 24.95 17.31 0.77
C GLN A 657 25.10 17.05 -0.73
N THR A 658 26.14 17.63 -1.32
CA THR A 658 26.47 17.42 -2.74
C THR A 658 26.79 15.97 -3.07
N ALA A 659 27.26 15.18 -2.09
CA ALA A 659 27.54 13.75 -2.22
C ALA A 659 26.28 12.88 -2.36
N LEU A 660 25.09 13.40 -2.00
CA LEU A 660 23.78 12.75 -2.20
C LEU A 660 22.97 13.45 -3.30
N SER A 661 23.63 14.32 -4.08
CA SER A 661 23.03 15.14 -5.13
C SER A 661 21.80 15.95 -4.67
N ASP A 662 21.80 16.43 -3.41
CA ASP A 662 20.64 17.09 -2.81
C ASP A 662 20.13 18.31 -3.61
N PRO A 663 18.81 18.58 -3.58
CA PRO A 663 18.27 19.84 -4.07
C PRO A 663 18.71 21.00 -3.16
N ASP A 664 19.11 22.13 -3.77
CA ASP A 664 19.37 23.37 -3.04
C ASP A 664 18.22 24.37 -3.22
N PHE A 665 17.46 24.59 -2.15
CA PHE A 665 16.36 25.55 -2.09
C PHE A 665 16.81 26.98 -1.73
N SER A 666 18.13 27.28 -1.71
CA SER A 666 18.67 28.62 -1.43
C SER A 666 18.22 29.70 -2.44
N SER A 667 17.87 29.28 -3.66
CA SER A 667 17.38 30.14 -4.74
C SER A 667 15.86 30.44 -4.66
N CYS A 668 15.11 29.72 -3.80
CA CYS A 668 13.67 29.94 -3.64
C CYS A 668 13.37 31.30 -3.00
N THR A 669 12.54 32.10 -3.68
CA THR A 669 12.17 33.47 -3.23
C THR A 669 10.73 33.61 -2.75
N THR A 670 9.84 32.68 -3.09
CA THR A 670 8.44 32.67 -2.62
C THR A 670 8.29 31.86 -1.33
N ALA A 671 7.17 32.06 -0.62
CA ALA A 671 6.87 31.33 0.62
C ALA A 671 6.63 29.82 0.41
N THR A 672 6.17 29.42 -0.77
CA THR A 672 5.76 28.05 -1.13
C THR A 672 6.72 27.34 -2.09
N CYS A 673 7.80 27.97 -2.54
CA CYS A 673 8.85 27.36 -3.37
C CYS A 673 9.71 26.35 -2.60
N ALA A 674 10.12 26.67 -1.37
CA ALA A 674 10.93 25.78 -0.54
C ALA A 674 10.04 24.71 0.12
N ARG A 675 9.63 23.72 -0.67
CA ARG A 675 8.85 22.55 -0.26
C ARG A 675 9.50 21.29 -0.82
N SER A 676 9.19 20.14 -0.22
CA SER A 676 9.76 18.85 -0.62
C SER A 676 9.40 18.51 -2.07
N TRP A 677 10.35 17.99 -2.83
CA TRP A 677 10.06 17.43 -4.14
C TRP A 677 9.32 16.10 -3.97
N GLY A 678 8.14 15.96 -4.57
CA GLY A 678 7.51 14.65 -4.73
C GLY A 678 8.40 13.75 -5.58
N LEU A 679 8.86 14.27 -6.72
CA LEU A 679 9.80 13.58 -7.60
C LEU A 679 10.85 14.55 -8.17
N ARG A 680 12.13 14.21 -8.03
CA ARG A 680 13.24 14.86 -8.74
C ARG A 680 14.02 13.85 -9.57
N VAL A 681 14.23 14.14 -10.85
CA VAL A 681 15.02 13.30 -11.77
C VAL A 681 16.13 14.16 -12.37
N ALA A 682 17.37 13.89 -12.00
CA ALA A 682 18.55 14.66 -12.39
C ALA A 682 19.57 13.80 -13.14
N ASN A 683 20.09 14.30 -14.27
CA ASN A 683 21.10 13.64 -15.11
C ASN A 683 20.81 12.16 -15.45
N SER A 684 19.54 11.76 -15.51
CA SER A 684 19.13 10.35 -15.61
C SER A 684 18.58 10.01 -17.00
N SER A 685 18.55 8.72 -17.37
CA SER A 685 17.98 8.28 -18.66
C SER A 685 17.15 6.99 -18.61
N ASP A 686 16.25 6.83 -19.58
CA ASP A 686 15.43 5.62 -19.73
C ASP A 686 14.65 5.31 -18.44
N VAL A 687 13.87 6.31 -17.99
CA VAL A 687 13.07 6.31 -16.76
C VAL A 687 11.59 6.29 -17.14
N PHE A 688 10.86 5.29 -16.65
CA PHE A 688 9.48 5.03 -17.03
C PHE A 688 8.60 4.96 -15.78
N ILE A 689 7.68 5.92 -15.62
CA ILE A 689 6.81 6.03 -14.45
C ILE A 689 5.35 5.86 -14.92
N TYR A 690 4.69 4.79 -14.49
CA TYR A 690 3.30 4.46 -14.86
C TYR A 690 2.37 4.67 -13.66
N GLY A 691 1.81 5.87 -13.59
CA GLY A 691 1.02 6.36 -12.48
C GLY A 691 1.89 7.05 -11.44
N ALA A 692 1.55 8.30 -11.12
CA ALA A 692 2.13 9.03 -9.99
C ALA A 692 1.01 9.83 -9.28
N GLY A 693 0.99 9.78 -7.96
CA GLY A 693 0.10 10.58 -7.11
C GLY A 693 0.92 11.40 -6.11
N LEU A 694 1.13 12.69 -6.40
CA LEU A 694 2.08 13.52 -5.66
C LEU A 694 1.37 14.73 -5.04
N TYR A 695 1.24 14.76 -3.71
CA TYR A 695 0.27 15.60 -3.02
C TYR A 695 0.91 16.62 -2.05
N SER A 696 0.33 17.82 -2.02
CA SER A 696 0.65 18.88 -1.06
C SER A 696 -0.64 19.31 -0.36
N PHE A 697 -0.88 18.84 0.86
CA PHE A 697 -2.17 19.06 1.53
C PHE A 697 -2.23 20.27 2.45
N PHE A 698 -1.09 20.85 2.80
CA PHE A 698 -0.97 21.83 3.87
C PHE A 698 0.12 22.89 3.59
N ASP A 699 -0.02 24.04 4.24
CA ASP A 699 1.09 24.96 4.54
C ASP A 699 1.07 25.22 6.05
N ASN A 700 2.08 24.76 6.80
CA ASN A 700 2.13 24.80 8.27
C ASN A 700 0.81 24.31 8.94
N TYR A 701 0.32 23.13 8.53
CA TYR A 701 -0.97 22.53 8.93
C TYR A 701 -2.25 23.32 8.59
N ASP A 702 -2.17 24.46 7.91
CA ASP A 702 -3.34 25.15 7.33
C ASP A 702 -3.68 24.55 5.96
N GLN A 703 -4.97 24.53 5.60
CA GLN A 703 -5.48 23.94 4.36
C GLN A 703 -6.18 24.93 3.41
N THR A 704 -6.23 26.23 3.73
CA THR A 704 -6.79 27.26 2.84
C THR A 704 -6.05 27.32 1.49
N CYS A 705 -4.79 26.88 1.43
CA CYS A 705 -4.05 26.72 0.18
C CYS A 705 -4.70 25.74 -0.82
N LEU A 706 -5.55 24.81 -0.35
CA LEU A 706 -6.31 23.89 -1.22
C LEU A 706 -7.40 24.60 -2.03
N GLU A 707 -7.97 25.71 -1.53
CA GLU A 707 -9.01 26.48 -2.24
C GLU A 707 -8.49 27.10 -3.55
N THR A 708 -7.17 27.27 -3.63
CA THR A 708 -6.46 27.87 -4.77
C THR A 708 -5.42 26.93 -5.39
N GLU A 709 -5.37 25.68 -4.91
CA GLU A 709 -4.48 24.62 -5.42
C GLU A 709 -3.00 25.03 -5.39
N SER A 710 -2.57 25.70 -4.33
CA SER A 710 -1.28 26.41 -4.25
C SER A 710 -0.45 26.16 -2.98
N CYS A 711 -0.65 25.02 -2.29
CA CYS A 711 0.09 24.65 -1.08
C CYS A 711 1.61 24.54 -1.29
N GLN A 712 2.04 24.15 -2.48
CA GLN A 712 3.43 24.35 -2.92
C GLN A 712 3.54 24.92 -4.32
N GLU A 713 4.71 25.46 -4.67
CA GLU A 713 4.93 26.03 -6.00
C GLU A 713 5.24 24.95 -7.05
N ASN A 714 6.02 23.91 -6.69
CA ASN A 714 6.58 22.94 -7.64
C ASN A 714 6.53 21.52 -7.05
N MET A 715 6.17 20.50 -7.86
CA MET A 715 6.04 19.10 -7.40
C MET A 715 7.02 18.12 -8.07
N VAL A 716 7.20 18.23 -9.39
CA VAL A 716 8.16 17.41 -10.15
C VAL A 716 9.24 18.29 -10.78
N SER A 717 10.52 17.89 -10.62
CA SER A 717 11.65 18.52 -11.30
C SER A 717 12.37 17.52 -12.21
N LEU A 718 12.48 17.82 -13.50
CA LEU A 718 13.22 17.06 -14.49
C LEU A 718 14.42 17.91 -14.96
N GLU A 719 15.62 17.47 -14.62
CA GLU A 719 16.86 18.26 -14.76
C GLU A 719 17.88 17.49 -15.61
N SER A 720 18.26 18.06 -16.76
CA SER A 720 19.30 17.55 -17.68
C SER A 720 19.19 16.04 -17.96
N SER A 721 17.95 15.55 -18.03
CA SER A 721 17.60 14.14 -18.15
C SER A 721 16.95 13.87 -19.51
N SER A 722 17.10 12.65 -20.02
CA SER A 722 16.59 12.24 -21.34
C SER A 722 15.75 10.97 -21.22
N LYS A 723 14.78 10.74 -22.11
CA LYS A 723 13.86 9.59 -22.01
C LYS A 723 13.26 9.38 -20.61
N VAL A 724 12.82 10.46 -19.98
CA VAL A 724 11.96 10.39 -18.80
C VAL A 724 10.53 10.45 -19.31
N HIS A 725 9.78 9.37 -19.10
CA HIS A 725 8.39 9.23 -19.52
C HIS A 725 7.51 8.98 -18.29
N ILE A 726 6.58 9.90 -18.01
CA ILE A 726 5.66 9.80 -16.88
C ILE A 726 4.24 9.73 -17.43
N PHE A 727 3.56 8.62 -17.22
CA PHE A 727 2.17 8.39 -17.61
C PHE A 727 1.26 8.55 -16.41
N GLY A 728 0.10 9.19 -16.58
CA GLY A 728 -0.86 9.40 -15.48
C GLY A 728 -0.26 10.10 -14.27
N LEU A 729 0.39 11.25 -14.50
CA LEU A 729 0.90 12.11 -13.43
C LEU A 729 -0.26 12.89 -12.81
N ASN A 730 -0.55 12.64 -11.55
CA ASN A 730 -1.54 13.34 -10.76
C ASN A 730 -0.83 14.14 -9.67
N THR A 731 -1.10 15.44 -9.59
CA THR A 731 -0.57 16.30 -8.53
C THR A 731 -1.71 16.98 -7.78
N LYS A 732 -1.56 17.18 -6.46
CA LYS A 732 -2.51 17.95 -5.66
C LYS A 732 -1.90 19.25 -5.13
N ALA A 733 -2.56 20.37 -5.43
CA ALA A 733 -2.26 21.71 -4.93
C ALA A 733 -0.79 22.15 -5.05
N SER A 734 -0.17 21.83 -6.19
CA SER A 734 1.11 22.39 -6.61
C SER A 734 0.91 23.24 -7.85
N ILE A 735 1.31 24.51 -7.82
CA ILE A 735 1.05 25.47 -8.92
C ILE A 735 1.61 24.92 -10.24
N ASN A 736 2.88 24.51 -10.23
CA ASN A 736 3.55 23.81 -11.31
C ASN A 736 3.51 22.30 -11.04
N MET A 737 2.95 21.55 -11.97
CA MET A 737 2.94 20.08 -11.91
C MET A 737 4.35 19.53 -12.21
N VAL A 738 4.99 20.10 -13.25
CA VAL A 738 6.31 19.67 -13.76
C VAL A 738 7.14 20.88 -14.16
N LEU A 739 8.39 20.92 -13.70
CA LEU A 739 9.46 21.72 -14.26
C LEU A 739 10.35 20.85 -15.17
N LEU A 740 10.74 21.39 -16.32
CA LEU A 740 11.78 20.85 -17.21
C LEU A 740 12.91 21.86 -17.29
N ASP A 741 14.10 21.48 -16.83
CA ASP A 741 15.29 22.34 -16.72
C ASP A 741 15.01 23.71 -16.04
N GLY A 742 14.13 23.69 -15.04
CA GLY A 742 13.72 24.86 -14.25
C GLY A 742 12.53 25.64 -14.81
N GLU A 743 12.08 25.36 -16.04
CA GLU A 743 10.90 25.99 -16.64
C GLU A 743 9.64 25.14 -16.47
N SER A 744 8.54 25.76 -16.04
CA SER A 744 7.26 25.08 -15.90
C SER A 744 6.66 24.72 -17.26
N VAL A 745 6.35 23.43 -17.43
CA VAL A 745 5.75 22.87 -18.67
C VAL A 745 4.28 22.45 -18.50
N ALA A 746 3.76 22.45 -17.27
CA ALA A 746 2.36 22.19 -16.98
C ALA A 746 1.95 22.78 -15.63
N LEU A 747 0.81 23.47 -15.62
CA LEU A 747 0.18 24.05 -14.43
C LEU A 747 -1.01 23.21 -13.98
N ASP A 748 -1.26 23.13 -12.68
CA ASP A 748 -2.45 22.47 -12.11
C ASP A 748 -3.75 23.07 -12.69
N SER A 749 -3.80 24.40 -12.79
CA SER A 749 -4.94 25.16 -13.31
C SER A 749 -5.31 24.84 -14.77
N GLY A 750 -4.37 24.32 -15.57
CA GLY A 750 -4.62 23.87 -16.94
C GLY A 750 -5.06 22.41 -17.07
N ASN A 751 -5.02 21.65 -15.97
CA ASN A 751 -5.11 20.18 -15.96
C ASN A 751 -6.03 19.65 -14.86
N ARG A 752 -6.97 20.47 -14.38
CA ARG A 752 -7.88 20.14 -13.29
C ARG A 752 -8.68 18.86 -13.55
N ASN A 753 -8.65 17.95 -12.57
CA ASN A 753 -9.44 16.73 -12.51
C ASN A 753 -10.55 16.87 -11.44
N ASN A 754 -11.09 15.76 -10.95
CA ASN A 754 -12.08 15.65 -9.88
C ASN A 754 -11.62 16.24 -8.54
N PHE A 755 -10.31 16.21 -8.26
CA PHE A 755 -9.71 16.67 -7.01
C PHE A 755 -8.23 17.06 -7.17
N CYS A 756 -7.45 16.24 -7.86
CA CYS A 756 -6.08 16.56 -8.30
C CYS A 756 -6.10 17.34 -9.64
N ALA A 757 -4.94 17.72 -10.15
CA ALA A 757 -4.72 17.92 -11.59
C ALA A 757 -4.01 16.71 -12.19
N THR A 758 -4.22 16.43 -13.48
CA THR A 758 -3.72 15.20 -14.14
C THR A 758 -3.18 15.43 -15.55
N LEU A 759 -2.00 14.87 -15.83
CA LEU A 759 -1.45 14.70 -17.17
C LEU A 759 -1.46 13.21 -17.55
N ALA A 760 -1.99 12.89 -18.72
CA ALA A 760 -1.99 11.55 -19.28
C ALA A 760 -0.56 11.07 -19.61
N MET A 761 0.30 11.96 -20.11
CA MET A 761 1.69 11.68 -20.45
C MET A 761 2.57 12.93 -20.36
N VAL A 762 3.80 12.77 -19.87
CA VAL A 762 4.91 13.73 -19.90
C VAL A 762 6.11 13.00 -20.48
N SER A 763 6.85 13.65 -21.37
CA SER A 763 8.04 13.11 -22.04
C SER A 763 9.12 14.19 -22.12
N THR A 764 10.38 13.81 -21.87
CA THR A 764 11.55 14.67 -22.17
C THR A 764 12.11 14.44 -23.58
N GLU A 765 11.60 13.47 -24.33
CA GLU A 765 11.84 13.34 -25.77
C GLU A 765 10.81 14.15 -26.57
N SER A 766 11.29 14.83 -27.62
CA SER A 766 10.56 15.74 -28.53
C SER A 766 9.97 15.06 -29.76
#